data_AF-A0AAN5R4M0-F1
#
_entry.id   AF-A0AAN5R4M0-F1
#
_cell.length_a   1.000
_cell.length_b   1.000
_cell.length_c   1.000
_cell.angle_alpha   90.00
_cell.angle_beta   90.00
_cell.angle_gamma   90.00
#
_symmetry.space_group_name_H-M   'P 1'
#
loop_
_entity.id
_entity.type
_entity.pdbx_description
1 polymer ?
#
loop_
_entity_poly.entity_id
_entity_poly.type
_entity_poly.pdbx_seq_one_letter_code
_entity_poly.pdbx_strand_id
1 'polypeptide(L)'
;MTPLFPTKGPITIRQGIGGSCYLLSSLDCILNLGEEGEQLIKSLFTQTEDGKVIVRIKRHEALKDNLQKNKMTGKYTHYVDELNNEDVFEISPERLKEIDNQYGGVKSNSLAIKILERLVSYYYAGDWSNTDPLASVVAHDIPDRIAGFTSTAFLGKFFGIQAEDIPYSKLDDIIKLKLMNPDEPVYISMSYGKVDRFGKFHGRHALRIDKIIPKGSGNYDFVLINPHDNSKTETYSLDDLNKRNCRFCLFNTNIHRASLTKKLLMLSNEEGRYVFANSGLQRKLISLEEMNLLTGNKIISSCISLHKQIPYLEKLFLKLSVDEKKTLATCIAKADGSQKEFLKLLINRIPAMDLLELVLSEETSQELLGEVLTELALSNAVEENKLSPKAGINFSSEAFFNLIVKSAIKQKINQLGYTPEKAKQEIESGIINFYFGGSSSCLTRASGLRALFIANVISKKSIETLFPPKVRFAKAIANYFTLMALPELLIEHIKSKDASQIDEEFFDTVFASAMFKDPDELFESLHRLNQINPEVAKALFVFASQKLNVLFGVSLNEYAKKIALKDSGEFKSWFESLSNPQPVIKIPEIDNVLRQKRVEEAKRVISDIVQRINSFSFSFEGFNTVVHVNLNAEELRGQLKQIINSGELQNALHVLDLPDQHPEVQKALQRKLRMIDTAANRRLDFLKKYEADIDEQVRQIKEFPINFNGADTIVAIESRRILLNKKLHKLVKAEDLLGEQLIANPKIKMVYYAQVEKINSQAELLQKQLLDEGEKIIDSVEKRINNFAVRFNDRSTSSAIERQRNHLLQQLDNLAKPNQALLSAGKILDCTDLHPSIARALQAKKQTINETADQLLVKINAQEVVKSYEKQIREFPVSFSRCQSVEEVIARKQDLIQSVQNLVGSQPDLLKAQEELQLSSAENHSDIKMALADKIREINRQADVMNQRITDQIAATKETLNILAEIKFSEHLKTIESMVKTLEAKAVGDENYKRAAPIARTFYNDLLRAEECFKNSQLPRNVKCRDFHQACVAAINATLPVLEVHRGWKQVLADLASALVTLCTLGGANLYAGRWRLFPVPTESETIVKDFSLSMQPLAVRA
;
A
#
# COMPACT_ATOMS: atom_id res chain seq x y z
N MET A 1 20.43 0.59 3.98
CA MET A 1 19.13 0.81 3.33
C MET A 1 19.34 1.86 2.25
N THR A 2 18.69 1.69 1.10
CA THR A 2 18.66 2.69 0.03
C THR A 2 18.12 4.02 0.56
N PRO A 3 18.73 5.17 0.21
CA PRO A 3 18.18 6.46 0.65
C PRO A 3 16.81 6.72 0.01
N LEU A 4 16.01 7.58 0.64
CA LEU A 4 14.68 7.93 0.12
C LEU A 4 14.76 8.51 -1.29
N PHE A 5 15.69 9.45 -1.49
CA PHE A 5 16.12 9.98 -2.78
C PHE A 5 17.66 9.99 -2.85
N PRO A 6 18.27 9.78 -4.03
CA PRO A 6 19.71 9.83 -4.17
C PRO A 6 20.25 11.23 -3.88
N THR A 7 21.41 11.32 -3.22
CA THR A 7 22.07 12.60 -2.93
C THR A 7 22.75 13.22 -4.15
N LYS A 8 23.12 12.40 -5.14
CA LYS A 8 23.74 12.80 -6.40
C LYS A 8 23.30 11.88 -7.54
N GLY A 9 23.12 12.45 -8.73
CA GLY A 9 22.82 11.72 -9.96
C GLY A 9 21.32 11.38 -10.14
N PRO A 10 20.95 10.86 -11.32
CA PRO A 10 19.57 10.54 -11.65
C PRO A 10 19.05 9.32 -10.88
N ILE A 11 17.73 9.21 -10.78
CA ILE A 11 17.06 8.04 -10.23
C ILE A 11 17.15 6.89 -11.24
N THR A 12 17.72 5.76 -10.81
CA THR A 12 17.82 4.54 -11.63
C THR A 12 16.61 3.66 -11.38
N ILE A 13 16.04 3.08 -12.42
CA ILE A 13 14.88 2.19 -12.37
C ILE A 13 15.20 0.93 -13.17
N ARG A 14 15.11 -0.23 -12.52
CA ARG A 14 15.16 -1.54 -13.16
C ARG A 14 13.96 -2.35 -12.69
N GLN A 15 13.01 -2.58 -13.60
CA GLN A 15 11.78 -3.33 -13.31
C GLN A 15 12.09 -4.72 -12.73
N GLY A 16 11.26 -5.12 -11.76
CA GLY A 16 11.30 -6.44 -11.15
C GLY A 16 10.53 -7.48 -11.96
N ILE A 17 9.94 -8.46 -11.28
CA ILE A 17 9.17 -9.55 -11.90
C ILE A 17 7.73 -9.14 -12.26
N GLY A 18 7.18 -8.09 -11.62
CA GLY A 18 5.83 -7.62 -11.88
C GLY A 18 5.72 -6.72 -13.10
N GLY A 19 4.55 -6.68 -13.76
CA GLY A 19 4.21 -5.86 -14.92
C GLY A 19 4.02 -4.36 -14.63
N SER A 20 4.89 -3.77 -13.81
CA SER A 20 4.82 -2.37 -13.38
C SER A 20 5.33 -1.36 -14.42
N CYS A 21 5.62 -1.79 -15.66
CA CYS A 21 6.20 -0.93 -16.71
C CYS A 21 5.43 0.38 -16.94
N TYR A 22 4.09 0.35 -16.86
CA TYR A 22 3.25 1.54 -16.98
C TYR A 22 3.50 2.56 -15.87
N LEU A 23 3.60 2.10 -14.62
CA LEU A 23 3.92 2.94 -13.47
C LEU A 23 5.35 3.47 -13.59
N LEU A 24 6.30 2.59 -13.84
CA LEU A 24 7.72 2.92 -13.86
C LEU A 24 8.07 3.89 -14.98
N SER A 25 7.54 3.71 -16.20
CA SER A 25 7.73 4.66 -17.30
C SER A 25 7.03 6.00 -17.05
N SER A 26 5.89 5.99 -16.35
CA SER A 26 5.22 7.25 -15.97
C SER A 26 6.03 8.01 -14.92
N LEU A 27 6.56 7.30 -13.91
CA LEU A 27 7.46 7.88 -12.92
C LEU A 27 8.74 8.42 -13.58
N ASP A 28 9.33 7.66 -14.50
CA ASP A 28 10.49 8.12 -15.27
C ASP A 28 10.16 9.39 -16.07
N CYS A 29 8.99 9.46 -16.71
CA CYS A 29 8.54 10.69 -17.37
C CYS A 29 8.34 11.86 -16.39
N ILE A 30 7.65 11.64 -15.26
CA ILE A 30 7.35 12.69 -14.28
C ILE A 30 8.64 13.24 -13.66
N LEU A 31 9.58 12.38 -13.29
CA LEU A 31 10.87 12.78 -12.72
C LEU A 31 11.74 13.54 -13.73
N ASN A 32 11.52 13.35 -15.03
CA ASN A 32 12.20 14.06 -16.10
C ASN A 32 11.43 15.30 -16.61
N LEU A 33 10.37 15.76 -15.90
CA LEU A 33 9.72 17.05 -16.20
C LEU A 33 10.55 18.28 -15.76
N GLY A 34 11.73 18.05 -15.17
CA GLY A 34 12.56 19.08 -14.55
C GLY A 34 12.29 19.20 -13.04
N GLU A 35 12.64 20.36 -12.48
CA GLU A 35 12.57 20.60 -11.02
C GLU A 35 11.15 20.41 -10.45
N GLU A 36 10.11 20.82 -11.19
CA GLU A 36 8.71 20.67 -10.75
C GLU A 36 8.30 19.21 -10.56
N GLY A 37 8.72 18.32 -11.47
CA GLY A 37 8.40 16.90 -11.40
C GLY A 37 9.13 16.18 -10.27
N GLU A 38 10.40 16.53 -10.05
CA GLU A 38 11.18 16.02 -8.92
C GLU A 38 10.59 16.49 -7.57
N GLN A 39 10.24 17.78 -7.46
CA GLN A 39 9.60 18.34 -6.27
C GLN A 39 8.22 17.71 -6.01
N LEU A 40 7.42 17.44 -7.04
CA LEU A 40 6.15 16.74 -6.91
C LEU A 40 6.34 15.37 -6.26
N ILE A 41 7.27 14.55 -6.75
CA ILE A 41 7.47 13.21 -6.18
C ILE A 41 8.07 13.31 -4.78
N LYS A 42 8.99 14.25 -4.54
CA LYS A 42 9.57 14.47 -3.20
C LYS A 42 8.54 14.92 -2.17
N SER A 43 7.60 15.78 -2.55
CA SER A 43 6.59 16.33 -1.62
C SER A 43 5.63 15.27 -1.08
N LEU A 44 5.50 14.13 -1.78
CA LEU A 44 4.71 13.01 -1.29
C LEU A 44 5.32 12.37 -0.03
N PHE A 45 6.60 12.59 0.27
CA PHE A 45 7.31 11.88 1.34
C PHE A 45 7.82 12.81 2.44
N THR A 46 7.79 12.31 3.67
CA THR A 46 8.48 12.89 4.82
C THR A 46 9.16 11.78 5.60
N GLN A 47 10.47 11.94 5.86
CA GLN A 47 11.21 11.03 6.74
C GLN A 47 11.34 11.65 8.13
N THR A 48 10.89 10.92 9.15
CA THR A 48 10.95 11.32 10.56
C THR A 48 12.29 10.95 11.18
N GLU A 49 12.61 11.55 12.34
CA GLU A 49 13.90 11.34 13.03
C GLU A 49 14.14 9.88 13.47
N ASP A 50 13.09 9.14 13.81
CA ASP A 50 13.10 7.72 14.15
C ASP A 50 13.22 6.79 12.91
N GLY A 51 13.35 7.36 11.72
CA GLY A 51 13.60 6.65 10.48
C GLY A 51 12.35 6.10 9.78
N LYS A 52 11.15 6.39 10.30
CA LYS A 52 9.87 6.11 9.64
C LYS A 52 9.69 7.01 8.41
N VAL A 53 8.94 6.52 7.43
CA VAL A 53 8.57 7.29 6.22
C VAL A 53 7.06 7.46 6.19
N ILE A 54 6.64 8.71 6.04
CA ILE A 54 5.25 9.11 5.87
C ILE A 54 5.05 9.46 4.39
N VAL A 55 4.08 8.83 3.75
CA VAL A 55 3.67 9.12 2.37
C VAL A 55 2.28 9.76 2.38
N ARG A 56 2.12 10.90 1.73
CA ARG A 56 0.84 11.61 1.60
C ARG A 56 0.41 11.62 0.15
N ILE A 57 -0.78 11.09 -0.15
CA ILE A 57 -1.33 11.01 -1.50
C ILE A 57 -2.65 11.75 -1.52
N LYS A 58 -2.78 12.74 -2.40
CA LYS A 58 -4.01 13.52 -2.54
C LYS A 58 -5.16 12.63 -3.00
N ARG A 59 -6.29 12.66 -2.30
CA ARG A 59 -7.46 11.85 -2.63
C ARG A 59 -8.12 12.40 -3.88
N HIS A 60 -8.28 11.51 -4.87
CA HIS A 60 -9.03 11.81 -6.08
C HIS A 60 -10.40 11.10 -6.04
N GLU A 61 -11.48 11.81 -6.37
CA GLU A 61 -12.86 11.29 -6.31
C GLU A 61 -13.05 9.93 -7.00
N ALA A 62 -12.45 9.77 -8.18
CA ALA A 62 -12.52 8.51 -8.93
C ALA A 62 -11.67 7.34 -8.39
N LEU A 63 -10.77 7.58 -7.42
CA LEU A 63 -9.89 6.55 -6.86
C LEU A 63 -10.16 6.26 -5.38
N LYS A 64 -10.84 7.18 -4.67
CA LYS A 64 -11.02 7.11 -3.21
C LYS A 64 -11.70 5.84 -2.73
N ASP A 65 -12.61 5.28 -3.54
CA ASP A 65 -13.39 4.08 -3.21
C ASP A 65 -12.66 2.78 -3.61
N ASN A 66 -11.58 2.88 -4.40
CA ASN A 66 -10.76 1.74 -4.81
C ASN A 66 -9.67 1.38 -3.79
N LEU A 67 -9.48 2.20 -2.74
CA LEU A 67 -8.43 1.96 -1.75
C LEU A 67 -8.72 0.70 -0.92
N GLN A 68 -7.96 -0.36 -1.14
CA GLN A 68 -8.17 -1.68 -0.51
C GLN A 68 -7.55 -1.76 0.90
N LYS A 69 -8.19 -1.08 1.87
CA LYS A 69 -7.70 -0.92 3.25
C LYS A 69 -7.41 -2.23 3.98
N ASN A 70 -8.26 -3.23 3.81
CA ASN A 70 -8.10 -4.56 4.40
C ASN A 70 -6.78 -5.24 4.00
N LYS A 71 -6.22 -4.94 2.81
CA LYS A 71 -4.97 -5.53 2.36
C LYS A 71 -3.71 -4.83 2.89
N MET A 72 -3.89 -3.68 3.53
CA MET A 72 -2.81 -2.91 4.15
C MET A 72 -2.61 -3.25 5.62
N THR A 73 -3.58 -3.93 6.25
CA THR A 73 -3.53 -4.33 7.66
C THR A 73 -2.22 -5.06 7.98
N GLY A 74 -1.53 -4.59 9.03
CA GLY A 74 -0.23 -5.12 9.47
C GLY A 74 0.97 -4.73 8.60
N LYS A 75 0.77 -4.01 7.48
CA LYS A 75 1.85 -3.56 6.57
C LYS A 75 2.09 -2.05 6.65
N TYR A 76 1.02 -1.27 6.79
CA TYR A 76 1.07 0.19 6.84
C TYR A 76 0.06 0.69 7.86
N THR A 77 0.39 1.75 8.59
CA THR A 77 -0.63 2.53 9.30
C THR A 77 -1.24 3.52 8.29
N HIS A 78 -2.55 3.45 8.08
CA HIS A 78 -3.28 4.32 7.16
C HIS A 78 -4.32 5.14 7.92
N TYR A 79 -4.40 6.42 7.59
CA TYR A 79 -5.50 7.28 7.99
C TYR A 79 -5.74 8.37 6.94
N VAL A 80 -6.92 9.00 6.99
CA VAL A 80 -7.28 10.11 6.11
C VAL A 80 -7.00 11.42 6.83
N ASP A 81 -6.21 12.29 6.22
CA ASP A 81 -6.10 13.69 6.60
C ASP A 81 -7.21 14.49 5.91
N GLU A 82 -8.34 14.62 6.59
CA GLU A 82 -9.54 15.31 6.07
C GLU A 82 -9.30 16.81 5.83
N LEU A 83 -8.29 17.43 6.45
CA LEU A 83 -7.99 18.85 6.26
C LEU A 83 -7.42 19.11 4.86
N ASN A 84 -6.48 18.25 4.46
CA ASN A 84 -5.78 18.36 3.18
C ASN A 84 -6.40 17.48 2.08
N ASN A 85 -7.41 16.66 2.44
CA ASN A 85 -8.00 15.63 1.60
C ASN A 85 -6.93 14.66 1.06
N GLU A 86 -6.16 14.07 1.97
CA GLU A 86 -5.04 13.17 1.67
C GLU A 86 -5.21 11.81 2.35
N ASP A 87 -4.78 10.75 1.66
CA ASP A 87 -4.48 9.46 2.28
C ASP A 87 -3.05 9.51 2.82
N VAL A 88 -2.89 9.23 4.11
CA VAL A 88 -1.59 9.23 4.78
C VAL A 88 -1.19 7.78 5.09
N PHE A 89 -0.01 7.39 4.63
CA PHE A 89 0.59 6.08 4.84
C PHE A 89 1.85 6.23 5.67
N GLU A 90 1.87 5.53 6.78
CA GLU A 90 2.99 5.50 7.70
C GLU A 90 3.68 4.14 7.60
N ILE A 91 4.99 4.17 7.30
CA ILE A 91 5.78 2.99 7.00
C ILE A 91 6.91 2.86 8.02
N SER A 92 6.87 1.81 8.83
CA SER A 92 7.87 1.58 9.88
C SER A 92 9.26 1.28 9.30
N PRO A 93 10.36 1.53 10.04
CA PRO A 93 11.71 1.17 9.62
C PRO A 93 11.88 -0.31 9.24
N GLU A 94 11.19 -1.23 9.93
CA GLU A 94 11.20 -2.66 9.64
C GLU A 94 10.58 -2.94 8.28
N ARG A 95 9.40 -2.36 8.03
CA ARG A 95 8.72 -2.50 6.74
C ARG A 95 9.51 -1.88 5.60
N LEU A 96 10.19 -0.76 5.83
CA LEU A 96 11.08 -0.15 4.85
C LEU A 96 12.26 -1.06 4.49
N LYS A 97 12.88 -1.72 5.48
CA LYS A 97 13.92 -2.72 5.23
C LYS A 97 13.40 -3.91 4.44
N GLU A 98 12.18 -4.37 4.74
CA GLU A 98 11.53 -5.42 3.95
C GLU A 98 11.37 -4.98 2.49
N ILE A 99 10.77 -3.81 2.24
CA ILE A 99 10.57 -3.27 0.88
C ILE A 99 11.91 -3.11 0.15
N ASP A 100 12.94 -2.63 0.84
CA ASP A 100 14.26 -2.38 0.25
C ASP A 100 14.97 -3.67 -0.20
N ASN A 101 14.86 -4.72 0.63
CA ASN A 101 15.52 -6.01 0.42
C ASN A 101 14.70 -7.03 -0.39
N GLN A 102 13.43 -6.72 -0.68
CA GLN A 102 12.52 -7.72 -1.22
C GLN A 102 12.88 -8.14 -2.66
N TYR A 103 13.05 -9.45 -2.86
CA TYR A 103 13.32 -10.05 -4.17
C TYR A 103 12.10 -9.91 -5.09
N GLY A 104 12.29 -9.40 -6.31
CA GLY A 104 11.25 -9.34 -7.34
C GLY A 104 10.52 -8.00 -7.48
N GLY A 105 10.65 -7.07 -6.52
CA GLY A 105 10.23 -5.68 -6.72
C GLY A 105 11.21 -4.88 -7.61
N VAL A 106 10.87 -3.63 -7.89
CA VAL A 106 11.73 -2.70 -8.62
C VAL A 106 13.07 -2.51 -7.91
N LYS A 107 14.15 -2.56 -8.69
CA LYS A 107 15.50 -2.21 -8.23
C LYS A 107 15.77 -0.75 -8.57
N SER A 108 16.01 0.06 -7.56
CA SER A 108 16.26 1.50 -7.69
C SER A 108 17.23 1.99 -6.63
N ASN A 109 17.94 3.07 -6.94
CA ASN A 109 18.75 3.85 -5.99
C ASN A 109 17.89 4.84 -5.16
N SER A 110 16.57 4.82 -5.31
CA SER A 110 15.60 5.59 -4.53
C SER A 110 14.57 4.66 -3.88
N LEU A 111 14.47 4.74 -2.55
CA LEU A 111 13.46 3.99 -1.79
C LEU A 111 12.04 4.50 -2.10
N ALA A 112 11.87 5.77 -2.49
CA ALA A 112 10.58 6.32 -2.89
C ALA A 112 9.95 5.54 -4.05
N ILE A 113 10.74 5.16 -5.08
CA ILE A 113 10.23 4.36 -6.22
C ILE A 113 9.76 2.98 -5.75
N LYS A 114 10.52 2.33 -4.86
CA LYS A 114 10.17 1.03 -4.29
C LYS A 114 8.88 1.10 -3.47
N ILE A 115 8.67 2.20 -2.73
CA ILE A 115 7.45 2.43 -1.96
C ILE A 115 6.26 2.68 -2.89
N LEU A 116 6.40 3.52 -3.91
CA LEU A 116 5.30 3.83 -4.84
C LEU A 116 4.85 2.60 -5.64
N GLU A 117 5.77 1.71 -6.03
CA GLU A 117 5.41 0.43 -6.67
C GLU A 117 4.41 -0.36 -5.82
N ARG A 118 4.58 -0.33 -4.49
CA ARG A 118 3.69 -1.02 -3.55
C ARG A 118 2.38 -0.26 -3.36
N LEU A 119 2.47 1.04 -3.05
CA LEU A 119 1.30 1.84 -2.66
C LEU A 119 0.28 2.00 -3.79
N VAL A 120 0.74 2.17 -5.03
CA VAL A 120 -0.13 2.29 -6.20
C VAL A 120 -1.08 1.10 -6.35
N SER A 121 -0.60 -0.11 -6.02
CA SER A 121 -1.41 -1.32 -6.17
C SER A 121 -2.68 -1.29 -5.32
N TYR A 122 -2.64 -0.66 -4.13
CA TYR A 122 -3.80 -0.58 -3.24
C TYR A 122 -4.95 0.25 -3.77
N TYR A 123 -4.74 1.04 -4.83
CA TYR A 123 -5.78 1.81 -5.53
C TYR A 123 -6.33 1.10 -6.77
N TYR A 124 -5.89 -0.13 -7.04
CA TYR A 124 -6.46 -0.95 -8.10
C TYR A 124 -7.85 -1.43 -7.72
N ALA A 125 -8.73 -1.50 -8.73
CA ALA A 125 -10.07 -2.07 -8.59
C ALA A 125 -10.08 -3.59 -8.74
N GLY A 126 -9.07 -4.17 -9.40
CA GLY A 126 -8.91 -5.63 -9.49
C GLY A 126 -8.57 -6.22 -8.12
N ASP A 127 -9.11 -7.40 -7.82
CA ASP A 127 -8.80 -8.12 -6.58
C ASP A 127 -7.55 -9.01 -6.74
N TRP A 128 -6.84 -9.29 -5.64
CA TRP A 128 -5.66 -10.13 -5.58
C TRP A 128 -5.43 -10.71 -4.19
N SER A 129 -4.86 -11.91 -4.12
CA SER A 129 -4.52 -12.52 -2.83
C SER A 129 -3.46 -11.72 -2.09
N ASN A 130 -3.70 -11.42 -0.81
CA ASN A 130 -2.74 -10.73 0.06
C ASN A 130 -1.78 -11.69 0.80
N THR A 131 -1.83 -12.99 0.49
CA THR A 131 -1.06 -14.05 1.18
C THR A 131 0.41 -14.08 0.80
N ASP A 132 0.76 -13.57 -0.38
CA ASP A 132 2.14 -13.50 -0.86
C ASP A 132 2.82 -12.21 -0.35
N PRO A 133 4.04 -12.25 0.21
CA PRO A 133 4.84 -11.05 0.45
C PRO A 133 4.98 -10.13 -0.78
N LEU A 134 4.93 -10.68 -1.99
CA LEU A 134 4.98 -9.98 -3.28
C LEU A 134 3.61 -9.60 -3.84
N ALA A 135 2.52 -9.84 -3.11
CA ALA A 135 1.15 -9.58 -3.54
C ALA A 135 0.98 -8.20 -4.21
N SER A 136 1.49 -7.13 -3.58
CA SER A 136 1.39 -5.76 -4.13
C SER A 136 2.26 -5.50 -5.37
N VAL A 137 3.30 -6.30 -5.61
CA VAL A 137 4.11 -6.22 -6.85
C VAL A 137 3.46 -7.01 -7.96
N VAL A 138 2.97 -8.22 -7.68
CA VAL A 138 2.25 -9.05 -8.65
C VAL A 138 0.90 -8.45 -9.02
N ALA A 139 0.33 -7.59 -8.16
CA ALA A 139 -0.91 -6.88 -8.45
C ALA A 139 -0.83 -6.00 -9.71
N HIS A 140 0.37 -5.64 -10.17
CA HIS A 140 0.57 -4.92 -11.43
C HIS A 140 0.23 -5.77 -12.67
N ASP A 141 0.18 -7.10 -12.55
CA ASP A 141 -0.12 -8.03 -13.65
C ASP A 141 -1.61 -8.38 -13.76
N ILE A 142 -2.44 -7.93 -12.82
CA ILE A 142 -3.88 -8.21 -12.84
C ILE A 142 -4.51 -7.57 -14.09
N PRO A 143 -5.29 -8.33 -14.88
CA PRO A 143 -6.08 -7.78 -15.97
C PRO A 143 -7.09 -6.75 -15.46
N ASP A 144 -7.33 -5.67 -16.21
CA ASP A 144 -8.35 -4.64 -15.89
C ASP A 144 -8.23 -3.99 -14.50
N ARG A 145 -7.05 -4.05 -13.88
CA ARG A 145 -6.79 -3.56 -12.51
C ARG A 145 -7.13 -2.09 -12.25
N ILE A 146 -7.27 -1.27 -13.29
CA ILE A 146 -7.53 0.17 -13.21
C ILE A 146 -8.97 0.55 -13.63
N ALA A 147 -9.96 -0.35 -13.52
CA ALA A 147 -11.40 -0.07 -13.66
C ALA A 147 -11.81 0.81 -14.86
N GLY A 148 -11.38 0.44 -16.07
CA GLY A 148 -11.77 1.14 -17.30
C GLY A 148 -11.04 2.48 -17.55
N PHE A 149 -10.09 2.87 -16.70
CA PHE A 149 -9.16 3.95 -17.02
C PHE A 149 -8.03 3.46 -17.94
N THR A 150 -7.42 4.38 -18.69
CA THR A 150 -6.08 4.13 -19.25
C THR A 150 -5.03 4.23 -18.14
N SER A 151 -3.90 3.51 -18.27
CA SER A 151 -2.85 3.53 -17.23
C SER A 151 -2.33 4.94 -16.93
N THR A 152 -2.27 5.78 -17.94
CA THR A 152 -1.87 7.19 -17.90
C THR A 152 -2.91 8.04 -17.16
N ALA A 153 -4.20 7.89 -17.48
CA ALA A 153 -5.27 8.60 -16.79
C ALA A 153 -5.45 8.14 -15.33
N PHE A 154 -5.13 6.88 -15.01
CA PHE A 154 -5.11 6.40 -13.63
C PHE A 154 -3.94 7.03 -12.86
N LEU A 155 -2.72 7.01 -13.42
CA LEU A 155 -1.54 7.56 -12.75
C LEU A 155 -1.57 9.07 -12.62
N GLY A 156 -2.13 9.79 -13.60
CA GLY A 156 -2.37 11.23 -13.47
C GLY A 156 -3.27 11.54 -12.27
N LYS A 157 -4.37 10.80 -12.10
CA LYS A 157 -5.25 10.95 -10.93
C LYS A 157 -4.56 10.58 -9.63
N PHE A 158 -3.77 9.51 -9.62
CA PHE A 158 -3.03 9.05 -8.43
C PHE A 158 -2.01 10.08 -7.96
N PHE A 159 -1.24 10.68 -8.86
CA PHE A 159 -0.26 11.72 -8.54
C PHE A 159 -0.85 13.13 -8.45
N GLY A 160 -2.15 13.30 -8.69
CA GLY A 160 -2.81 14.61 -8.66
C GLY A 160 -2.36 15.56 -9.78
N ILE A 161 -1.96 15.04 -10.93
CA ILE A 161 -1.49 15.81 -12.09
C ILE A 161 -2.31 15.54 -13.34
N GLN A 162 -2.22 16.44 -14.32
CA GLN A 162 -2.87 16.22 -15.61
C GLN A 162 -2.08 15.19 -16.42
N ALA A 163 -2.76 14.18 -16.92
CA ALA A 163 -2.23 13.24 -17.90
C ALA A 163 -3.10 13.29 -19.16
N GLU A 164 -2.48 13.53 -20.31
CA GLU A 164 -3.17 13.58 -21.60
C GLU A 164 -2.73 12.40 -22.46
N ASP A 165 -3.67 11.50 -22.79
CA ASP A 165 -3.43 10.48 -23.80
C ASP A 165 -3.53 11.08 -25.20
N ILE A 166 -2.49 10.88 -26.00
CA ILE A 166 -2.37 11.37 -27.37
C ILE A 166 -2.43 10.15 -28.30
N PRO A 167 -3.44 10.07 -29.20
CA PRO A 167 -3.58 8.94 -30.11
C PRO A 167 -2.48 8.94 -31.17
N TYR A 168 -2.24 7.77 -31.79
CA TYR A 168 -1.22 7.63 -32.83
C TYR A 168 -1.40 8.59 -34.02
N SER A 169 -2.65 8.95 -34.34
CA SER A 169 -2.97 9.90 -35.41
C SER A 169 -2.36 11.29 -35.22
N LYS A 170 -1.83 11.60 -34.02
CA LYS A 170 -1.10 12.83 -33.69
C LYS A 170 0.40 12.60 -33.51
N LEU A 171 0.97 11.56 -34.13
CA LEU A 171 2.41 11.31 -34.07
C LEU A 171 3.25 12.52 -34.53
N ASP A 172 2.80 13.23 -35.57
CA ASP A 172 3.50 14.41 -36.07
C ASP A 172 3.60 15.51 -34.99
N ASP A 173 2.59 15.66 -34.13
CA ASP A 173 2.64 16.59 -33.00
C ASP A 173 3.72 16.16 -31.98
N ILE A 174 3.89 14.86 -31.75
CA ILE A 174 4.92 14.31 -30.85
C ILE A 174 6.33 14.50 -31.44
N ILE A 175 6.49 14.22 -32.74
CA ILE A 175 7.74 14.47 -33.45
C ILE A 175 8.09 15.95 -33.35
N LYS A 176 7.13 16.83 -33.68
CA LYS A 176 7.29 18.27 -33.58
C LYS A 176 7.65 18.72 -32.17
N LEU A 177 6.98 18.21 -31.15
CA LEU A 177 7.26 18.51 -29.74
C LEU A 177 8.71 18.16 -29.38
N LYS A 178 9.18 16.95 -29.69
CA LYS A 178 10.57 16.53 -29.38
C LYS A 178 11.62 17.28 -30.22
N LEU A 179 11.27 17.75 -31.41
CA LEU A 179 12.16 18.63 -32.20
C LEU A 179 12.22 20.04 -31.60
N MET A 180 11.13 20.51 -30.98
CA MET A 180 11.08 21.81 -30.29
C MET A 180 11.69 21.78 -28.89
N ASN A 181 11.46 20.70 -28.15
CA ASN A 181 11.98 20.44 -26.82
C ASN A 181 12.51 19.00 -26.73
N PRO A 182 13.80 18.78 -27.06
CA PRO A 182 14.41 17.45 -27.00
C PRO A 182 14.34 16.80 -25.62
N ASP A 183 14.27 17.59 -24.55
CA ASP A 183 14.24 17.11 -23.18
C ASP A 183 12.81 16.83 -22.67
N GLU A 184 11.77 17.18 -23.44
CA GLU A 184 10.38 16.92 -23.02
C GLU A 184 10.14 15.40 -22.85
N PRO A 185 9.74 14.94 -21.66
CA PRO A 185 9.49 13.53 -21.42
C PRO A 185 8.16 13.12 -22.07
N VAL A 186 8.24 12.25 -23.08
CA VAL A 186 7.06 11.70 -23.74
C VAL A 186 6.94 10.23 -23.41
N TYR A 187 5.84 9.85 -22.77
CA TYR A 187 5.49 8.46 -22.55
C TYR A 187 5.01 7.84 -23.87
N ILE A 188 5.45 6.62 -24.18
CA ILE A 188 4.95 5.80 -25.29
C ILE A 188 4.52 4.44 -24.79
N SER A 189 3.32 4.00 -25.16
CA SER A 189 2.87 2.63 -25.01
C SER A 189 2.64 1.99 -26.35
N MET A 190 3.21 0.81 -26.58
CA MET A 190 3.15 0.13 -27.87
C MET A 190 3.08 -1.38 -27.71
N SER A 191 2.68 -2.07 -28.77
CA SER A 191 2.84 -3.52 -28.90
C SER A 191 4.34 -3.85 -28.96
N TYR A 192 4.82 -4.58 -27.96
CA TYR A 192 6.25 -4.77 -27.71
C TYR A 192 6.72 -6.17 -28.09
N GLY A 193 8.04 -6.32 -28.23
CA GLY A 193 8.67 -7.59 -28.58
C GLY A 193 8.71 -7.86 -30.09
N LYS A 194 9.01 -9.12 -30.43
CA LYS A 194 9.08 -9.62 -31.81
C LYS A 194 7.68 -10.05 -32.27
N VAL A 195 7.44 -9.95 -33.58
CA VAL A 195 6.25 -10.56 -34.20
C VAL A 195 6.30 -12.08 -34.02
N ASP A 196 5.15 -12.68 -33.76
CA ASP A 196 5.00 -14.13 -33.77
C ASP A 196 4.98 -14.69 -35.21
N ARG A 197 4.82 -16.01 -35.34
CA ARG A 197 4.71 -16.70 -36.63
C ARG A 197 3.52 -16.25 -37.49
N PHE A 198 2.57 -15.50 -36.93
CA PHE A 198 1.39 -14.97 -37.61
C PHE A 198 1.51 -13.46 -37.89
N GLY A 199 2.69 -12.87 -37.65
CA GLY A 199 2.94 -11.45 -37.87
C GLY A 199 2.35 -10.54 -36.79
N LYS A 200 1.92 -11.08 -35.64
CA LYS A 200 1.28 -10.33 -34.56
C LYS A 200 2.24 -10.09 -33.40
N PHE A 201 2.23 -8.87 -32.87
CA PHE A 201 2.89 -8.53 -31.61
C PHE A 201 1.98 -8.89 -30.42
N HIS A 202 2.57 -9.40 -29.33
CA HIS A 202 1.84 -9.79 -28.12
C HIS A 202 2.21 -8.91 -26.94
N GLY A 203 1.21 -8.44 -26.21
CA GLY A 203 1.39 -7.59 -25.02
C GLY A 203 1.68 -6.13 -25.35
N ARG A 204 1.27 -5.25 -24.44
CA ARG A 204 1.58 -3.82 -24.48
C ARG A 204 2.66 -3.51 -23.46
N HIS A 205 3.66 -2.74 -23.86
CA HIS A 205 4.73 -2.23 -22.98
C HIS A 205 4.74 -0.71 -22.97
N ALA A 206 5.33 -0.14 -21.95
CA ALA A 206 5.42 1.30 -21.73
C ALA A 206 6.88 1.72 -21.65
N LEU A 207 7.27 2.78 -22.36
CA LEU A 207 8.61 3.34 -22.42
C LEU A 207 8.55 4.88 -22.39
N ARG A 208 9.70 5.53 -22.24
CA ARG A 208 9.86 6.98 -22.47
C ARG A 208 10.60 7.23 -23.78
N ILE A 209 10.21 8.25 -24.54
CA ILE A 209 10.99 8.74 -25.69
C ILE A 209 12.11 9.64 -25.16
N ASP A 210 13.34 9.17 -25.30
CA ASP A 210 14.55 9.96 -24.98
C ASP A 210 14.72 11.08 -25.99
N LYS A 211 14.87 10.72 -27.28
CA LYS A 211 15.05 11.66 -28.38
C LYS A 211 14.57 11.09 -29.70
N ILE A 212 14.35 11.98 -30.66
CA ILE A 212 13.98 11.66 -32.04
C ILE A 212 15.09 12.19 -32.95
N ILE A 213 15.62 11.34 -33.82
CA ILE A 213 16.74 11.63 -34.71
C ILE A 213 16.23 11.67 -36.16
N PRO A 214 16.24 12.83 -36.84
CA PRO A 214 15.88 12.92 -38.26
C PRO A 214 16.87 12.16 -39.16
N LYS A 215 16.37 11.44 -40.17
CA LYS A 215 17.20 10.66 -41.13
C LYS A 215 17.20 11.21 -42.56
N GLY A 216 16.50 12.31 -42.82
CA GLY A 216 16.22 12.81 -44.17
C GLY A 216 14.94 12.20 -44.76
N SER A 217 14.39 12.83 -45.80
CA SER A 217 13.15 12.39 -46.50
C SER A 217 11.91 12.23 -45.61
N GLY A 218 11.83 12.94 -44.47
CA GLY A 218 10.71 12.84 -43.54
C GLY A 218 10.69 11.59 -42.66
N ASN A 219 11.79 10.80 -42.63
CA ASN A 219 11.92 9.63 -41.77
C ASN A 219 12.68 9.94 -40.46
N TYR A 220 12.41 9.15 -39.42
CA TYR A 220 12.91 9.38 -38.06
C TYR A 220 13.26 8.07 -37.34
N ASP A 221 14.33 8.12 -36.54
CA ASP A 221 14.62 7.11 -35.52
C ASP A 221 14.19 7.63 -34.15
N PHE A 222 13.49 6.79 -33.40
CA PHE A 222 13.03 7.03 -32.04
C PHE A 222 13.94 6.27 -31.08
N VAL A 223 14.64 6.99 -30.22
CA VAL A 223 15.42 6.41 -29.12
C VAL A 223 14.53 6.39 -27.89
N LEU A 224 14.25 5.19 -27.39
CA LEU A 224 13.36 4.93 -26.27
C LEU A 224 14.15 4.43 -25.07
N ILE A 225 13.71 4.79 -23.87
CA ILE A 225 14.24 4.30 -22.59
C ILE A 225 13.24 3.34 -21.99
N ASN A 226 13.72 2.12 -21.69
CA ASN A 226 12.88 1.03 -21.22
C ASN A 226 12.94 0.95 -19.68
N PRO A 227 11.80 0.90 -18.96
CA PRO A 227 11.78 0.75 -17.50
C PRO A 227 12.34 -0.59 -17.01
N HIS A 228 12.55 -1.57 -17.90
CA HIS A 228 13.35 -2.76 -17.60
C HIS A 228 14.75 -2.37 -17.09
N ASP A 229 15.34 -1.30 -17.63
CA ASP A 229 16.57 -0.70 -17.17
C ASP A 229 16.69 0.73 -17.75
N ASN A 230 16.31 1.75 -16.98
CA ASN A 230 16.21 3.12 -17.50
C ASN A 230 17.58 3.75 -17.82
N SER A 231 18.69 3.06 -17.57
CA SER A 231 20.01 3.43 -18.05
C SER A 231 20.32 2.93 -19.48
N LYS A 232 19.39 2.19 -20.10
CA LYS A 232 19.56 1.60 -21.44
C LYS A 232 18.54 2.17 -22.42
N THR A 233 18.96 2.22 -23.69
CA THR A 233 18.15 2.74 -24.79
C THR A 233 17.88 1.68 -25.86
N GLU A 234 16.72 1.77 -26.50
CA GLU A 234 16.32 0.97 -27.66
C GLU A 234 15.96 1.92 -28.81
N THR A 235 16.34 1.57 -30.05
CA THR A 235 16.10 2.42 -31.23
C THR A 235 15.09 1.76 -32.15
N TYR A 236 14.08 2.54 -32.55
CA TYR A 236 13.00 2.11 -33.44
C TYR A 236 12.87 3.09 -34.61
N SER A 237 12.73 2.59 -35.83
CA SER A 237 12.40 3.45 -36.97
C SER A 237 10.91 3.82 -36.97
N LEU A 238 10.56 4.94 -37.61
CA LEU A 238 9.16 5.34 -37.83
C LEU A 238 8.33 4.21 -38.47
N ASP A 239 8.91 3.51 -39.45
CA ASP A 239 8.26 2.38 -40.14
C ASP A 239 7.95 1.20 -39.22
N ASP A 240 8.76 0.98 -38.19
CA ASP A 240 8.49 -0.05 -37.19
C ASP A 240 7.42 0.42 -36.20
N LEU A 241 7.48 1.67 -35.73
CA LEU A 241 6.44 2.23 -34.84
C LEU A 241 5.05 2.25 -35.50
N ASN A 242 4.97 2.46 -36.82
CA ASN A 242 3.74 2.38 -37.62
C ASN A 242 3.05 1.01 -37.49
N LYS A 243 3.79 -0.06 -37.17
CA LYS A 243 3.26 -1.43 -37.04
C LYS A 243 2.90 -1.81 -35.59
N ARG A 244 3.21 -0.95 -34.60
CA ARG A 244 3.20 -1.29 -33.17
C ARG A 244 2.03 -0.72 -32.37
N ASN A 245 0.98 -0.20 -33.00
CA ASN A 245 -0.22 0.31 -32.31
C ASN A 245 0.12 1.24 -31.11
N CYS A 246 0.91 2.26 -31.40
CA CYS A 246 1.48 3.15 -30.39
C CYS A 246 0.42 4.12 -29.84
N ARG A 247 0.58 4.52 -28.58
CA ARG A 247 -0.16 5.59 -27.90
C ARG A 247 0.84 6.43 -27.13
N PHE A 248 0.69 7.75 -27.15
CA PHE A 248 1.58 8.66 -26.44
C PHE A 248 0.88 9.26 -25.23
N CYS A 249 1.65 9.77 -24.28
CA CYS A 249 1.10 10.56 -23.19
C CYS A 249 2.07 11.63 -22.73
N LEU A 250 1.51 12.77 -22.32
CA LEU A 250 2.22 13.86 -21.65
C LEU A 250 1.68 14.00 -20.23
N PHE A 251 2.59 14.08 -19.26
CA PHE A 251 2.28 14.43 -17.88
C PHE A 251 2.55 15.91 -17.65
N ASN A 252 1.63 16.61 -16.99
CA ASN A 252 1.74 18.03 -16.72
C ASN A 252 1.34 18.34 -15.27
N THR A 253 2.27 18.94 -14.53
CA THR A 253 2.08 19.48 -13.18
C THR A 253 1.18 20.72 -13.17
N ASN A 254 1.16 21.48 -14.27
CA ASN A 254 0.39 22.70 -14.43
C ASN A 254 -0.48 22.63 -15.70
N ILE A 255 -1.80 22.85 -15.55
CA ILE A 255 -2.76 22.85 -16.67
C ILE A 255 -2.46 23.94 -17.72
N HIS A 256 -1.90 25.07 -17.30
CA HIS A 256 -1.53 26.17 -18.18
C HIS A 256 -0.25 25.86 -18.98
N ARG A 257 0.67 25.06 -18.43
CA ARG A 257 1.81 24.51 -19.20
C ARG A 257 1.33 23.57 -20.30
N ALA A 258 0.36 22.70 -20.01
CA ALA A 258 -0.25 21.82 -20.99
C ALA A 258 -0.94 22.63 -22.12
N SER A 259 -1.71 23.67 -21.75
CA SER A 259 -2.35 24.57 -22.72
C SER A 259 -1.33 25.31 -23.58
N LEU A 260 -0.28 25.87 -22.98
CA LEU A 260 0.80 26.55 -23.72
C LEU A 260 1.47 25.60 -24.72
N THR A 261 1.77 24.36 -24.32
CA THR A 261 2.40 23.37 -25.20
C THR A 261 1.54 23.10 -26.45
N LYS A 262 0.21 23.02 -26.31
CA LYS A 262 -0.71 22.89 -27.45
C LYS A 262 -0.66 24.10 -28.38
N LYS A 263 -0.55 25.32 -27.84
CA LYS A 263 -0.42 26.54 -28.65
C LYS A 263 0.93 26.59 -29.38
N LEU A 264 2.01 26.19 -28.72
CA LEU A 264 3.35 26.11 -29.33
C LEU A 264 3.40 25.09 -30.48
N LEU A 265 2.66 23.98 -30.38
CA LEU A 265 2.53 23.01 -31.48
C LEU A 265 1.90 23.60 -32.74
N MET A 266 1.15 24.70 -32.63
CA MET A 266 0.58 25.42 -33.77
C MET A 266 1.52 26.47 -34.37
N LEU A 267 2.69 26.71 -33.76
CA LEU A 267 3.70 27.67 -34.22
C LEU A 267 4.80 27.00 -35.05
N SER A 268 5.76 27.78 -35.55
CA SER A 268 6.96 27.23 -36.22
C SER A 268 7.89 26.52 -35.22
N ASN A 269 8.69 25.56 -35.71
CA ASN A 269 9.67 24.85 -34.87
C ASN A 269 10.72 25.80 -34.27
N GLU A 270 11.04 26.90 -34.94
CA GLU A 270 11.99 27.91 -34.43
C GLU A 270 11.41 28.68 -33.25
N GLU A 271 10.14 29.10 -33.32
CA GLU A 271 9.46 29.78 -32.23
C GLU A 271 9.30 28.88 -31.01
N GLY A 272 8.85 27.64 -31.22
CA GLY A 272 8.73 26.67 -30.13
C GLY A 272 10.07 26.40 -29.46
N ARG A 273 11.14 26.13 -30.23
CA ARG A 273 12.50 25.97 -29.70
C ARG A 273 12.95 27.17 -28.89
N TYR A 274 12.68 28.38 -29.38
CA TYR A 274 13.05 29.61 -28.68
C TYR A 274 12.36 29.72 -27.32
N VAL A 275 11.07 29.39 -27.23
CA VAL A 275 10.33 29.43 -25.95
C VAL A 275 10.90 28.40 -24.96
N PHE A 276 11.10 27.15 -25.38
CA PHE A 276 11.62 26.10 -24.50
C PHE A 276 13.08 26.36 -24.07
N ALA A 277 13.89 26.99 -24.91
CA ALA A 277 15.26 27.37 -24.55
C ALA A 277 15.35 28.56 -23.57
N ASN A 278 14.25 29.31 -23.34
CA ASN A 278 14.22 30.50 -22.50
C ASN A 278 13.21 30.33 -21.36
N SER A 279 13.63 29.72 -20.24
CA SER A 279 12.77 29.42 -19.08
C SER A 279 12.07 30.67 -18.48
N GLY A 280 12.73 31.84 -18.51
CA GLY A 280 12.15 33.11 -18.10
C GLY A 280 10.97 33.55 -18.98
N LEU A 281 11.07 33.34 -20.30
CA LEU A 281 9.97 33.60 -21.24
C LEU A 281 8.85 32.56 -21.09
N GLN A 282 9.20 31.28 -20.97
CA GLN A 282 8.23 30.21 -20.78
C GLN A 282 7.36 30.44 -19.54
N ARG A 283 7.95 30.76 -18.38
CA ARG A 283 7.21 31.07 -17.14
C ARG A 283 6.25 32.24 -17.31
N LYS A 284 6.65 33.29 -18.04
CA LYS A 284 5.77 34.44 -18.32
C LYS A 284 4.62 34.07 -19.23
N LEU A 285 4.86 33.27 -20.26
CA LEU A 285 3.80 32.77 -21.13
C LEU A 285 2.81 31.89 -20.35
N ILE A 286 3.30 31.04 -19.44
CA ILE A 286 2.43 30.28 -18.52
C ILE A 286 1.61 31.25 -17.64
N SER A 287 2.22 32.27 -17.06
CA SER A 287 1.52 33.29 -16.25
C SER A 287 0.47 34.07 -17.06
N LEU A 288 0.74 34.37 -18.34
CA LEU A 288 -0.23 34.98 -19.23
C LEU A 288 -1.38 34.01 -19.58
N GLU A 289 -1.10 32.72 -19.72
CA GLU A 289 -2.13 31.68 -19.90
C GLU A 289 -3.00 31.52 -18.64
N GLU A 290 -2.40 31.56 -17.45
CA GLU A 290 -3.08 31.55 -16.14
C GLU A 290 -4.09 32.71 -16.02
N MET A 291 -3.71 33.88 -16.53
CA MET A 291 -4.59 35.05 -16.58
C MET A 291 -5.58 35.04 -17.75
N ASN A 292 -5.62 33.98 -18.57
CA ASN A 292 -6.40 33.87 -19.81
C ASN A 292 -6.10 34.98 -20.84
N LEU A 293 -4.87 35.48 -20.88
CA LEU A 293 -4.45 36.59 -21.76
C LEU A 293 -3.76 36.14 -23.05
N LEU A 294 -3.33 34.87 -23.15
CA LEU A 294 -2.82 34.28 -24.39
C LEU A 294 -3.96 33.80 -25.30
N THR A 295 -4.78 34.72 -25.78
CA THR A 295 -5.99 34.43 -26.57
C THR A 295 -5.71 33.96 -28.00
N GLY A 296 -4.46 33.98 -28.46
CA GLY A 296 -4.09 33.44 -29.77
C GLY A 296 -2.58 33.35 -30.01
N ASN A 297 -2.21 32.58 -31.03
CA ASN A 297 -0.82 32.30 -31.40
C ASN A 297 -0.01 33.56 -31.73
N LYS A 298 -0.67 34.57 -32.33
CA LYS A 298 -0.05 35.86 -32.68
C LYS A 298 0.57 36.58 -31.47
N ILE A 299 -0.06 36.45 -30.30
CA ILE A 299 0.47 37.05 -29.07
C ILE A 299 1.78 36.39 -28.67
N ILE A 300 1.88 35.07 -28.81
CA ILE A 300 3.10 34.32 -28.49
C ILE A 300 4.23 34.73 -29.43
N SER A 301 3.98 34.78 -30.74
CA SER A 301 4.95 35.26 -31.73
C SER A 301 5.41 36.70 -31.44
N SER A 302 4.47 37.59 -31.09
CA SER A 302 4.79 38.97 -30.68
C SER A 302 5.64 39.01 -29.41
N CYS A 303 5.29 38.22 -28.38
CA CYS A 303 6.09 38.07 -27.16
C CYS A 303 7.52 37.61 -27.47
N ILE A 304 7.69 36.62 -28.34
CA ILE A 304 9.01 36.11 -28.76
C ILE A 304 9.82 37.22 -29.42
N SER A 305 9.23 37.92 -30.39
CA SER A 305 9.88 39.02 -31.11
C SER A 305 10.28 40.17 -30.18
N LEU A 306 9.41 40.56 -29.24
CA LEU A 306 9.72 41.60 -28.25
C LEU A 306 10.78 41.13 -27.25
N HIS A 307 10.73 39.88 -26.80
CA HIS A 307 11.74 39.32 -25.89
C HIS A 307 13.14 39.35 -26.52
N LYS A 308 13.25 39.11 -27.85
CA LYS A 308 14.52 39.22 -28.59
C LYS A 308 15.02 40.67 -28.70
N GLN A 309 14.11 41.65 -28.81
CA GLN A 309 14.45 43.05 -29.06
C GLN A 309 14.59 43.89 -27.78
N ILE A 310 13.97 43.47 -26.67
CA ILE A 310 13.86 44.25 -25.44
C ILE A 310 14.46 43.44 -24.27
N PRO A 311 15.77 43.58 -24.01
CA PRO A 311 16.45 42.85 -22.93
C PRO A 311 15.86 43.12 -21.54
N TYR A 312 15.26 44.31 -21.35
CA TYR A 312 14.67 44.75 -20.09
C TYR A 312 13.16 44.46 -19.99
N LEU A 313 12.58 43.67 -20.89
CA LEU A 313 11.16 43.30 -20.86
C LEU A 313 10.77 42.59 -19.56
N GLU A 314 11.70 41.85 -18.96
CA GLU A 314 11.50 41.25 -17.64
C GLU A 314 11.34 42.27 -16.52
N LYS A 315 12.20 43.30 -16.51
CA LYS A 315 12.13 44.39 -15.53
C LYS A 315 10.82 45.15 -15.66
N LEU A 316 10.34 45.37 -16.89
CA LEU A 316 9.01 45.95 -17.13
C LEU A 316 7.93 45.08 -16.49
N PHE A 317 7.92 43.77 -16.75
CA PHE A 317 6.91 42.87 -16.21
C PHE A 317 6.88 42.85 -14.67
N LEU A 318 8.05 42.89 -14.02
CA LEU A 318 8.16 42.89 -12.56
C LEU A 318 7.69 44.19 -11.92
N LYS A 319 7.87 45.32 -12.61
CA LYS A 319 7.47 46.64 -12.11
C LYS A 319 5.95 46.86 -12.11
N LEU A 320 5.23 46.18 -12.99
CA LEU A 320 3.79 46.37 -13.17
C LEU A 320 2.95 45.59 -12.14
N SER A 321 1.88 46.23 -11.67
CA SER A 321 0.81 45.59 -10.90
C SER A 321 0.05 44.52 -11.71
N VAL A 322 -0.80 43.74 -11.05
CA VAL A 322 -1.58 42.66 -11.70
C VAL A 322 -2.50 43.20 -12.81
N ASP A 323 -3.16 44.34 -12.61
CA ASP A 323 -4.03 44.92 -13.63
C ASP A 323 -3.25 45.57 -14.78
N GLU A 324 -2.10 46.16 -14.49
CA GLU A 324 -1.18 46.68 -15.49
C GLU A 324 -0.59 45.56 -16.37
N LYS A 325 -0.36 44.37 -15.82
CA LYS A 325 0.06 43.18 -16.60
C LYS A 325 -0.99 42.76 -17.63
N LYS A 326 -2.29 42.91 -17.35
CA LYS A 326 -3.35 42.70 -18.36
C LYS A 326 -3.25 43.71 -19.51
N THR A 327 -2.95 44.95 -19.16
CA THR A 327 -2.73 46.03 -20.14
C THR A 327 -1.48 45.77 -20.98
N LEU A 328 -0.39 45.35 -20.35
CA LEU A 328 0.85 44.93 -21.01
C LEU A 328 0.59 43.83 -22.04
N ALA A 329 -0.15 42.78 -21.69
CA ALA A 329 -0.48 41.69 -22.63
C ALA A 329 -1.24 42.21 -23.86
N THR A 330 -2.16 43.16 -23.66
CA THR A 330 -2.86 43.83 -24.77
C THR A 330 -1.90 44.66 -25.63
N CYS A 331 -0.93 45.34 -25.01
CA CYS A 331 0.10 46.08 -25.74
C CYS A 331 0.97 45.14 -26.57
N ILE A 332 1.40 44.00 -26.02
CA ILE A 332 2.16 42.99 -26.76
C ILE A 332 1.37 42.49 -27.96
N ALA A 333 0.10 42.12 -27.76
CA ALA A 333 -0.75 41.64 -28.83
C ALA A 333 -0.90 42.65 -30.00
N LYS A 334 -1.04 43.94 -29.66
CA LYS A 334 -1.22 45.02 -30.63
C LYS A 334 0.07 45.50 -31.29
N ALA A 335 1.20 45.36 -30.61
CA ALA A 335 2.50 45.77 -31.12
C ALA A 335 3.00 44.87 -32.26
N ASP A 336 2.49 43.64 -32.36
CA ASP A 336 2.82 42.69 -33.42
C ASP A 336 4.34 42.49 -33.62
N GLY A 337 5.06 42.36 -32.50
CA GLY A 337 6.51 42.19 -32.48
C GLY A 337 7.34 43.46 -32.67
N SER A 338 6.73 44.63 -32.91
CA SER A 338 7.44 45.91 -33.05
C SER A 338 7.77 46.52 -31.68
N GLN A 339 9.07 46.66 -31.38
CA GLN A 339 9.55 47.32 -30.17
C GLN A 339 9.02 48.76 -30.05
N LYS A 340 9.00 49.52 -31.14
CA LYS A 340 8.50 50.91 -31.18
C LYS A 340 7.03 50.99 -30.82
N GLU A 341 6.19 50.21 -31.50
CA GLU A 341 4.75 50.21 -31.25
C GLU A 341 4.43 49.68 -29.85
N PHE A 342 5.19 48.70 -29.37
CA PHE A 342 5.04 48.20 -28.00
C PHE A 342 5.31 49.29 -26.96
N LEU A 343 6.46 49.97 -27.02
CA LEU A 343 6.80 51.02 -26.06
C LEU A 343 5.80 52.18 -26.11
N LYS A 344 5.37 52.58 -27.31
CA LYS A 344 4.33 53.60 -27.50
C LYS A 344 3.01 53.18 -26.83
N LEU A 345 2.51 51.98 -27.12
CA LEU A 345 1.27 51.47 -26.53
C LEU A 345 1.37 51.32 -25.01
N LEU A 346 2.51 50.84 -24.52
CA LEU A 346 2.76 50.63 -23.10
C LEU A 346 2.73 51.94 -22.33
N ILE A 347 3.56 52.92 -22.72
CA ILE A 347 3.65 54.22 -22.03
C ILE A 347 2.33 54.99 -22.13
N ASN A 348 1.62 54.88 -23.26
CA ASN A 348 0.33 55.55 -23.43
C ASN A 348 -0.77 54.96 -22.55
N ARG A 349 -0.80 53.63 -22.41
CA ARG A 349 -1.85 52.93 -21.64
C ARG A 349 -1.54 52.82 -20.15
N ILE A 350 -0.26 52.91 -19.78
CA ILE A 350 0.23 52.92 -18.41
C ILE A 350 1.08 54.18 -18.23
N PRO A 351 0.44 55.37 -18.13
CA PRO A 351 1.14 56.66 -18.10
C PRO A 351 1.77 56.92 -16.72
N ALA A 352 2.79 56.14 -16.37
CA ALA A 352 3.49 56.24 -15.09
C ALA A 352 4.93 56.78 -15.31
N MET A 353 5.29 57.84 -14.57
CA MET A 353 6.59 58.50 -14.70
C MET A 353 7.77 57.58 -14.34
N ASP A 354 7.55 56.69 -13.39
CA ASP A 354 8.55 55.71 -12.94
C ASP A 354 8.72 54.55 -13.94
N LEU A 355 7.68 54.19 -14.70
CA LEU A 355 7.77 53.28 -15.85
C LEU A 355 8.56 53.92 -16.98
N LEU A 356 8.30 55.20 -17.27
CA LEU A 356 9.07 55.97 -18.24
C LEU A 356 10.55 56.08 -17.83
N GLU A 357 10.84 56.37 -16.56
CA GLU A 357 12.23 56.41 -16.04
C GLU A 357 12.94 55.06 -16.24
N LEU A 358 12.25 53.93 -16.04
CA LEU A 358 12.80 52.60 -16.31
C LEU A 358 13.17 52.45 -17.80
N VAL A 359 12.24 52.75 -18.71
CA VAL A 359 12.49 52.66 -20.17
C VAL A 359 13.66 53.56 -20.58
N LEU A 360 13.68 54.82 -20.12
CA LEU A 360 14.76 55.77 -20.42
C LEU A 360 16.13 55.31 -19.90
N SER A 361 16.16 54.55 -18.82
CA SER A 361 17.40 54.08 -18.21
C SER A 361 17.95 52.79 -18.84
N GLU A 362 17.09 51.95 -19.41
CA GLU A 362 17.45 50.64 -19.94
C GLU A 362 17.54 50.62 -21.48
N GLU A 363 16.76 51.46 -22.17
CA GLU A 363 16.79 51.53 -23.62
C GLU A 363 18.07 52.20 -24.13
N THR A 364 18.76 51.50 -25.04
CA THR A 364 20.05 51.94 -25.58
C THR A 364 19.90 52.69 -26.90
N SER A 365 18.81 52.43 -27.64
CA SER A 365 18.53 53.09 -28.91
C SER A 365 17.99 54.51 -28.69
N GLN A 366 18.85 55.50 -28.94
CA GLN A 366 18.54 56.92 -28.78
C GLN A 366 17.52 57.40 -29.83
N GLU A 367 17.65 56.91 -31.06
CA GLU A 367 16.73 57.19 -32.15
C GLU A 367 15.33 56.67 -31.83
N LEU A 368 15.21 55.41 -31.36
CA LEU A 368 13.93 54.81 -30.96
C LEU A 368 13.25 55.60 -29.85
N LEU A 369 13.99 55.96 -28.79
CA LEU A 369 13.46 56.77 -27.69
C LEU A 369 12.95 58.13 -28.20
N GLY A 370 13.74 58.79 -29.06
CA GLY A 370 13.36 60.07 -29.66
C GLY A 370 12.06 59.97 -30.46
N GLU A 371 11.93 58.95 -31.30
CA GLU A 371 10.72 58.71 -32.09
C GLU A 371 9.49 58.41 -31.22
N VAL A 372 9.62 57.46 -30.27
CA VAL A 372 8.51 57.05 -29.38
C VAL A 372 8.00 58.23 -28.56
N LEU A 373 8.90 58.99 -27.92
CA LEU A 373 8.51 60.11 -27.06
C LEU A 373 7.90 61.26 -27.86
N THR A 374 8.43 61.53 -29.06
CA THR A 374 7.89 62.55 -29.95
C THR A 374 6.49 62.19 -30.41
N GLU A 375 6.27 60.97 -30.89
CA GLU A 375 4.94 60.50 -31.31
C GLU A 375 3.94 60.55 -30.15
N LEU A 376 4.34 60.13 -28.94
CA LEU A 376 3.50 60.17 -27.75
C LEU A 376 3.12 61.60 -27.34
N ALA A 377 4.06 62.53 -27.40
CA ALA A 377 3.81 63.92 -27.05
C ALA A 377 2.90 64.61 -28.06
N LEU A 378 3.06 64.33 -29.36
CA LEU A 378 2.24 64.90 -30.43
C LEU A 378 0.83 64.28 -30.49
N SER A 379 0.68 63.00 -30.15
CA SER A 379 -0.63 62.33 -30.13
C SER A 379 -1.45 62.62 -28.88
N ASN A 380 -0.81 63.05 -27.78
CA ASN A 380 -1.45 63.49 -26.54
C ASN A 380 -1.53 65.02 -26.41
N ALA A 381 -1.60 65.75 -27.53
CA ALA A 381 -1.81 67.20 -27.49
C ALA A 381 -3.05 67.50 -26.63
N VAL A 382 -2.83 68.17 -25.50
CA VAL A 382 -3.90 68.59 -24.59
C VAL A 382 -4.81 69.52 -25.38
N GLU A 383 -5.98 69.04 -25.82
CA GLU A 383 -7.10 69.92 -26.12
C GLU A 383 -7.45 70.60 -24.79
N GLU A 384 -7.09 71.87 -24.64
CA GLU A 384 -7.24 72.67 -23.41
C GLU A 384 -8.69 72.72 -22.84
N ASN A 385 -9.69 72.12 -23.51
CA ASN A 385 -11.11 72.25 -23.19
C ASN A 385 -11.87 70.95 -22.88
N LYS A 386 -11.22 69.85 -22.50
CA LYS A 386 -11.92 68.68 -21.92
C LYS A 386 -11.37 68.28 -20.56
N LEU A 387 -12.12 68.66 -19.51
CA LEU A 387 -12.08 68.06 -18.19
C LEU A 387 -12.43 66.56 -18.28
N SER A 388 -11.46 65.72 -18.61
CA SER A 388 -11.54 64.29 -18.32
C SER A 388 -10.29 63.88 -17.54
N PRO A 389 -10.43 63.35 -16.31
CA PRO A 389 -9.31 62.99 -15.45
C PRO A 389 -8.78 61.59 -15.82
N LYS A 390 -8.15 61.45 -16.98
CA LYS A 390 -7.21 60.34 -17.21
C LYS A 390 -5.81 60.93 -17.12
N ALA A 391 -5.18 60.74 -15.97
CA ALA A 391 -3.83 61.20 -15.65
C ALA A 391 -2.81 60.61 -16.64
N GLY A 392 -2.58 61.31 -17.76
CA GLY A 392 -1.50 61.02 -18.70
C GLY A 392 -0.18 61.65 -18.26
N ILE A 393 0.94 61.22 -18.85
CA ILE A 393 2.22 61.92 -18.67
C ILE A 393 2.10 63.31 -19.30
N ASN A 394 2.27 64.37 -18.51
CA ASN A 394 2.32 65.72 -19.05
C ASN A 394 3.72 65.99 -19.65
N PHE A 395 3.85 65.76 -20.96
CA PHE A 395 5.08 65.98 -21.74
C PHE A 395 5.55 67.44 -21.78
N SER A 396 4.70 68.40 -21.42
CA SER A 396 5.05 69.82 -21.32
C SER A 396 5.47 70.26 -19.91
N SER A 397 5.39 69.36 -18.92
CA SER A 397 5.70 69.69 -17.53
C SER A 397 7.19 69.82 -17.26
N GLU A 398 7.54 70.63 -16.27
CA GLU A 398 8.90 70.77 -15.77
C GLU A 398 9.45 69.42 -15.25
N ALA A 399 8.60 68.63 -14.57
CA ALA A 399 8.98 67.32 -14.07
C ALA A 399 9.41 66.36 -15.19
N PHE A 400 8.70 66.36 -16.32
CA PHE A 400 9.09 65.58 -17.51
C PHE A 400 10.42 66.08 -18.09
N PHE A 401 10.58 67.40 -18.25
CA PHE A 401 11.83 67.94 -18.79
C PHE A 401 13.04 67.61 -17.89
N ASN A 402 12.89 67.77 -16.57
CA ASN A 402 13.91 67.38 -15.59
C ASN A 402 14.26 65.89 -15.68
N LEU A 403 13.27 65.02 -15.85
CA LEU A 403 13.50 63.58 -16.02
C LEU A 403 14.30 63.28 -17.30
N ILE A 404 13.97 63.93 -18.43
CA ILE A 404 14.68 63.73 -19.70
C ILE A 404 16.13 64.20 -19.57
N VAL A 405 16.38 65.37 -18.97
CA VAL A 405 17.75 65.88 -18.75
C VAL A 405 18.54 64.93 -17.84
N LYS A 406 17.97 64.53 -16.70
CA LYS A 406 18.60 63.58 -15.77
C LYS A 406 18.92 62.24 -16.46
N SER A 407 18.00 61.74 -17.27
CA SER A 407 18.17 60.48 -18.01
C SER A 407 19.23 60.60 -19.10
N ALA A 408 19.27 61.72 -19.82
CA ALA A 408 20.29 61.99 -20.82
C ALA A 408 21.69 62.02 -20.19
N ILE A 409 21.83 62.63 -19.00
CA ILE A 409 23.09 62.65 -18.22
C ILE A 409 23.48 61.23 -17.86
N LYS A 410 22.57 60.45 -17.28
CA LYS A 410 22.82 59.05 -16.91
C LYS A 410 23.24 58.21 -18.12
N GLN A 411 22.57 58.36 -19.26
CA GLN A 411 22.90 57.62 -20.48
C GLN A 411 24.28 58.02 -21.03
N LYS A 412 24.66 59.30 -20.92
CA LYS A 412 26.00 59.79 -21.28
C LYS A 412 27.09 59.27 -20.34
N ILE A 413 26.83 59.17 -19.03
CA ILE A 413 27.76 58.54 -18.06
C ILE A 413 28.01 57.07 -18.42
N ASN A 414 26.98 56.36 -18.88
CA ASN A 414 27.09 54.96 -19.29
C ASN A 414 27.83 54.77 -20.63
N GLN A 415 28.13 55.85 -21.37
CA GLN A 415 29.00 55.80 -22.55
C GLN A 415 30.47 55.91 -22.11
N LEU A 416 31.35 55.10 -22.71
CA LEU A 416 32.77 55.05 -22.36
C LEU A 416 33.42 56.45 -22.40
N GLY A 417 33.97 56.89 -21.26
CA GLY A 417 34.82 58.10 -21.17
C GLY A 417 34.17 59.38 -20.61
N TYR A 418 32.96 59.31 -20.03
CA TYR A 418 32.32 60.45 -19.35
C TYR A 418 32.34 60.31 -17.82
N THR A 419 32.79 61.37 -17.14
CA THR A 419 32.49 61.57 -15.71
C THR A 419 31.09 62.17 -15.55
N PRO A 420 30.42 62.02 -14.39
CA PRO A 420 29.14 62.67 -14.10
C PRO A 420 29.15 64.18 -14.39
N GLU A 421 30.25 64.82 -14.02
CA GLU A 421 30.53 66.24 -14.19
C GLU A 421 30.56 66.62 -15.68
N LYS A 422 31.33 65.89 -16.48
CA LYS A 422 31.47 66.12 -17.93
C LYS A 422 30.17 65.86 -18.69
N ALA A 423 29.42 64.81 -18.32
CA ALA A 423 28.14 64.49 -18.93
C ALA A 423 27.10 65.60 -18.67
N LYS A 424 27.05 66.10 -17.42
CA LYS A 424 26.19 67.23 -17.05
C LYS A 424 26.57 68.49 -17.83
N GLN A 425 27.87 68.83 -17.87
CA GLN A 425 28.38 69.98 -18.61
C GLN A 425 27.96 69.93 -20.09
N GLU A 426 28.23 68.83 -20.79
CA GLU A 426 27.93 68.73 -22.23
C GLU A 426 26.42 68.91 -22.54
N ILE A 427 25.56 68.34 -21.71
CA ILE A 427 24.11 68.42 -21.90
C ILE A 427 23.60 69.82 -21.61
N GLU A 428 23.98 70.41 -20.47
CA GLU A 428 23.53 71.75 -20.10
C GLU A 428 24.08 72.81 -21.07
N SER A 429 25.35 72.70 -21.47
CA SER A 429 25.94 73.58 -22.48
C SER A 429 25.25 73.48 -23.83
N GLY A 430 24.88 72.26 -24.26
CA GLY A 430 24.09 72.03 -25.46
C GLY A 430 22.71 72.70 -25.39
N ILE A 431 22.02 72.62 -24.25
CA ILE A 431 20.71 73.27 -24.04
C ILE A 431 20.84 74.80 -24.09
N ILE A 432 21.86 75.37 -23.44
CA ILE A 432 22.11 76.83 -23.47
C ILE A 432 22.45 77.31 -24.88
N ASN A 433 23.29 76.58 -25.62
CA ASN A 433 23.59 76.90 -27.01
C ASN A 433 22.35 76.84 -27.89
N PHE A 434 21.45 75.87 -27.67
CA PHE A 434 20.18 75.81 -28.38
C PHE A 434 19.28 77.01 -28.04
N TYR A 435 19.22 77.41 -26.77
CA TYR A 435 18.43 78.56 -26.33
C TYR A 435 18.83 79.85 -27.08
N PHE A 436 20.12 80.12 -27.20
CA PHE A 436 20.64 81.32 -27.87
C PHE A 436 20.79 81.15 -29.39
N GLY A 437 21.27 80.02 -29.88
CA GLY A 437 21.60 79.79 -31.30
C GLY A 437 20.55 79.04 -32.12
N GLY A 438 19.56 78.39 -31.49
CA GLY A 438 18.46 77.68 -32.16
C GLY A 438 18.84 76.39 -32.90
N SER A 439 20.13 76.07 -33.05
CA SER A 439 20.58 74.89 -33.77
C SER A 439 20.38 73.61 -32.94
N SER A 440 19.57 72.67 -33.42
CA SER A 440 19.35 71.39 -32.74
C SER A 440 20.58 70.46 -32.74
N SER A 441 21.60 70.74 -33.57
CA SER A 441 22.82 69.92 -33.64
C SER A 441 23.66 69.98 -32.37
N CYS A 442 23.50 71.02 -31.54
CA CYS A 442 24.21 71.14 -30.26
C CYS A 442 23.56 70.34 -29.11
N LEU A 443 22.34 69.83 -29.30
CA LEU A 443 21.65 69.00 -28.29
C LEU A 443 22.06 67.53 -28.42
N THR A 444 22.17 66.78 -27.32
CA THR A 444 22.42 65.33 -27.40
C THR A 444 21.19 64.55 -27.91
N ARG A 445 21.41 63.42 -28.59
CA ARG A 445 20.34 62.45 -28.90
C ARG A 445 19.95 61.59 -27.70
N ALA A 446 20.77 61.58 -26.64
CA ALA A 446 20.54 60.81 -25.43
C ALA A 446 19.14 61.07 -24.85
N SER A 447 18.46 59.99 -24.47
CA SER A 447 17.08 59.99 -23.95
C SER A 447 16.07 60.74 -24.83
N GLY A 448 16.32 60.86 -26.14
CA GLY A 448 15.42 61.55 -27.08
C GLY A 448 15.44 63.08 -26.98
N LEU A 449 16.35 63.68 -26.21
CA LEU A 449 16.36 65.12 -25.92
C LEU A 449 16.31 65.98 -27.19
N ARG A 450 17.23 65.76 -28.15
CA ARG A 450 17.25 66.49 -29.43
C ARG A 450 15.92 66.36 -30.20
N ALA A 451 15.35 65.16 -30.27
CA ALA A 451 14.12 64.92 -31.02
C ALA A 451 12.93 65.71 -30.43
N LEU A 452 12.83 65.76 -29.09
CA LEU A 452 11.78 66.50 -28.39
C LEU A 452 11.87 68.02 -28.61
N PHE A 453 13.08 68.58 -28.72
CA PHE A 453 13.27 69.98 -29.09
C PHE A 453 12.93 70.25 -30.56
N ILE A 454 13.32 69.35 -31.48
CA ILE A 454 12.99 69.46 -32.91
C ILE A 454 11.47 69.42 -33.11
N ALA A 455 10.77 68.56 -32.37
CA ALA A 455 9.32 68.43 -32.39
C ALA A 455 8.57 69.55 -31.62
N ASN A 456 9.30 70.51 -31.05
CA ASN A 456 8.76 71.60 -30.24
C ASN A 456 7.91 71.15 -29.03
N VAL A 457 8.16 69.93 -28.53
CA VAL A 457 7.58 69.42 -27.27
C VAL A 457 8.23 70.11 -26.08
N ILE A 458 9.56 70.24 -26.13
CA ILE A 458 10.33 71.07 -25.20
C ILE A 458 10.67 72.37 -25.94
N SER A 459 10.26 73.49 -25.35
CA SER A 459 10.42 74.81 -25.96
C SER A 459 11.48 75.64 -25.25
N LYS A 460 11.80 76.82 -25.79
CA LYS A 460 12.64 77.80 -25.09
C LYS A 460 12.10 78.12 -23.70
N LYS A 461 10.77 78.21 -23.54
CA LYS A 461 10.10 78.46 -22.25
C LYS A 461 10.42 77.39 -21.21
N SER A 462 10.53 76.12 -21.62
CA SER A 462 10.92 75.01 -20.75
C SER A 462 12.34 75.19 -20.20
N ILE A 463 13.26 75.72 -21.03
CA ILE A 463 14.62 76.05 -20.61
C ILE A 463 14.60 77.19 -19.58
N GLU A 464 13.66 78.12 -19.68
CA GLU A 464 13.57 79.25 -18.75
C GLU A 464 13.17 78.84 -17.35
N THR A 465 12.36 77.78 -17.25
CA THR A 465 12.01 77.15 -15.98
C THR A 465 13.19 76.38 -15.40
N LEU A 466 13.91 75.60 -16.23
CA LEU A 466 15.08 74.82 -15.79
C LEU A 466 16.25 75.72 -15.35
N PHE A 467 16.49 76.80 -16.07
CA PHE A 467 17.53 77.77 -15.79
C PHE A 467 16.92 79.16 -15.56
N PRO A 468 16.66 79.52 -14.28
CA PRO A 468 16.26 80.86 -13.90
C PRO A 468 17.23 81.92 -14.44
N PRO A 469 16.82 83.19 -14.58
CA PRO A 469 17.61 84.22 -15.26
C PRO A 469 19.07 84.32 -14.79
N LYS A 470 19.29 84.28 -13.47
CA LYS A 470 20.63 84.29 -12.85
C LYS A 470 21.48 83.07 -13.25
N VAL A 471 20.92 81.86 -13.12
CA VAL A 471 21.60 80.60 -13.48
C VAL A 471 21.88 80.53 -14.98
N ARG A 472 20.94 80.98 -15.80
CA ARG A 472 21.10 81.02 -17.27
C ARG A 472 22.23 81.96 -17.68
N PHE A 473 22.34 83.11 -17.02
CA PHE A 473 23.43 84.04 -17.25
C PHE A 473 24.79 83.44 -16.83
N ALA A 474 24.87 82.81 -15.66
CA ALA A 474 26.06 82.09 -15.22
C ALA A 474 26.47 80.99 -16.23
N LYS A 475 25.51 80.19 -16.72
CA LYS A 475 25.79 79.16 -17.73
C LYS A 475 26.16 79.72 -19.10
N ALA A 476 25.62 80.88 -19.50
CA ALA A 476 26.04 81.57 -20.71
C ALA A 476 27.52 81.97 -20.63
N ILE A 477 27.96 82.52 -19.51
CA ILE A 477 29.38 82.84 -19.26
C ILE A 477 30.24 81.57 -19.26
N ALA A 478 29.80 80.50 -18.61
CA ALA A 478 30.53 79.23 -18.63
C ALA A 478 30.67 78.64 -20.04
N ASN A 479 29.63 78.73 -20.87
CA ASN A 479 29.70 78.36 -22.29
C ASN A 479 30.70 79.23 -23.05
N TYR A 480 30.71 80.55 -22.80
CA TYR A 480 31.67 81.48 -23.39
C TYR A 480 33.13 81.10 -23.08
N PHE A 481 33.40 80.57 -21.90
CA PHE A 481 34.74 80.12 -21.51
C PHE A 481 35.19 78.84 -22.18
N THR A 482 34.25 77.94 -22.50
CA THR A 482 34.56 76.53 -22.83
C THR A 482 34.42 76.20 -24.32
N LEU A 483 33.61 76.93 -25.07
CA LEU A 483 33.29 76.58 -26.47
C LEU A 483 34.06 77.43 -27.48
N MET A 484 34.53 76.79 -28.55
CA MET A 484 35.24 77.46 -29.64
C MET A 484 34.31 78.16 -30.65
N ALA A 485 33.05 77.73 -30.75
CA ALA A 485 32.04 78.34 -31.61
C ALA A 485 30.79 78.66 -30.78
N LEU A 486 30.41 79.94 -30.75
CA LEU A 486 29.36 80.47 -29.89
C LEU A 486 28.29 81.19 -30.71
N PRO A 487 27.00 81.11 -30.33
CA PRO A 487 25.96 81.91 -30.95
C PRO A 487 26.18 83.42 -30.71
N GLU A 488 25.97 84.26 -31.73
CA GLU A 488 26.08 85.73 -31.61
C GLU A 488 25.15 86.26 -30.50
N LEU A 489 23.92 85.75 -30.44
CA LEU A 489 22.93 86.11 -29.41
C LEU A 489 23.38 85.78 -27.98
N LEU A 490 24.26 84.78 -27.78
CA LEU A 490 24.84 84.49 -26.47
C LEU A 490 25.85 85.58 -26.08
N ILE A 491 26.69 86.00 -27.04
CA ILE A 491 27.68 87.06 -26.82
C ILE A 491 26.98 88.39 -26.56
N GLU A 492 25.95 88.73 -27.32
CA GLU A 492 25.12 89.93 -27.08
C GLU A 492 24.41 89.87 -25.72
N HIS A 493 23.92 88.69 -25.33
CA HIS A 493 23.34 88.51 -24.01
C HIS A 493 24.35 88.78 -22.90
N ILE A 494 25.61 88.31 -23.03
CA ILE A 494 26.65 88.59 -22.03
C ILE A 494 27.01 90.09 -22.02
N LYS A 495 27.13 90.73 -23.20
CA LYS A 495 27.47 92.17 -23.32
C LYS A 495 26.43 93.09 -22.68
N SER A 496 25.15 92.71 -22.72
CA SER A 496 24.03 93.54 -22.27
C SER A 496 23.73 93.44 -20.77
N LYS A 497 24.48 92.64 -20.00
CA LYS A 497 24.25 92.42 -18.57
C LYS A 497 25.23 93.21 -17.71
N ASP A 498 24.73 93.77 -16.62
CA ASP A 498 25.53 94.40 -15.58
C ASP A 498 26.03 93.38 -14.54
N ALA A 499 26.88 93.83 -13.61
CA ALA A 499 27.44 93.00 -12.55
C ALA A 499 26.51 92.83 -11.32
N SER A 500 25.28 93.36 -11.33
CA SER A 500 24.40 93.40 -10.13
C SER A 500 23.98 92.02 -9.61
N GLN A 501 24.00 91.00 -10.48
CA GLN A 501 23.60 89.62 -10.15
C GLN A 501 24.78 88.71 -9.75
N ILE A 502 26.00 89.26 -9.73
CA ILE A 502 27.21 88.48 -9.47
C ILE A 502 27.48 88.46 -7.96
N ASP A 503 27.13 87.32 -7.36
CA ASP A 503 27.48 86.96 -5.99
C ASP A 503 28.27 85.64 -5.97
N GLU A 504 28.57 85.15 -4.78
CA GLU A 504 29.36 83.94 -4.58
C GLU A 504 28.71 82.71 -5.23
N GLU A 505 27.38 82.55 -5.12
CA GLU A 505 26.61 81.47 -5.73
C GLU A 505 26.67 81.52 -7.26
N PHE A 506 26.60 82.72 -7.84
CA PHE A 506 26.77 82.93 -9.27
C PHE A 506 28.14 82.45 -9.74
N PHE A 507 29.21 82.86 -9.04
CA PHE A 507 30.58 82.43 -9.36
C PHE A 507 30.74 80.92 -9.26
N ASP A 508 30.23 80.29 -8.20
CA ASP A 508 30.28 78.84 -8.02
C ASP A 508 29.56 78.09 -9.15
N THR A 509 28.45 78.64 -9.64
CA THR A 509 27.72 78.10 -10.79
C THR A 509 28.53 78.19 -12.08
N VAL A 510 29.19 79.32 -12.34
CA VAL A 510 30.07 79.51 -13.51
C VAL A 510 31.24 78.53 -13.44
N PHE A 511 31.92 78.46 -12.30
CA PHE A 511 33.09 77.61 -12.09
C PHE A 511 32.75 76.13 -12.29
N ALA A 512 31.69 75.66 -11.63
CA ALA A 512 31.23 74.27 -11.76
C ALA A 512 30.76 73.93 -13.18
N SER A 513 30.27 74.90 -13.95
CA SER A 513 29.84 74.66 -15.35
C SER A 513 31.00 74.73 -16.35
N ALA A 514 32.07 75.45 -16.05
CA ALA A 514 33.22 75.63 -16.96
C ALA A 514 34.30 74.54 -16.81
N MET A 515 34.41 73.90 -15.64
CA MET A 515 35.36 72.80 -15.37
C MET A 515 36.83 73.15 -15.61
N PHE A 516 37.28 74.29 -15.08
CA PHE A 516 38.68 74.73 -15.18
C PHE A 516 39.63 73.72 -14.53
N LYS A 517 40.73 73.38 -15.22
CA LYS A 517 41.72 72.43 -14.71
C LYS A 517 42.77 73.07 -13.81
N ASP A 518 43.04 74.35 -14.04
CA ASP A 518 44.05 75.10 -13.32
C ASP A 518 43.72 76.60 -13.28
N PRO A 519 44.44 77.37 -12.45
CA PRO A 519 44.27 78.82 -12.37
C PRO A 519 44.51 79.57 -13.69
N ASP A 520 45.39 79.08 -14.56
CA ASP A 520 45.70 79.75 -15.84
C ASP A 520 44.47 79.72 -16.76
N GLU A 521 43.81 78.56 -16.90
CA GLU A 521 42.57 78.44 -17.68
C GLU A 521 41.46 79.38 -17.15
N LEU A 522 41.31 79.51 -15.83
CA LEU A 522 40.31 80.39 -15.21
C LEU A 522 40.59 81.86 -15.51
N PHE A 523 41.79 82.35 -15.19
CA PHE A 523 42.08 83.78 -15.33
C PHE A 523 42.21 84.20 -16.79
N GLU A 524 42.76 83.37 -17.68
CA GLU A 524 42.77 83.66 -19.12
C GLU A 524 41.34 83.73 -19.69
N SER A 525 40.44 82.90 -19.17
CA SER A 525 39.01 82.96 -19.52
C SER A 525 38.36 84.25 -19.04
N LEU A 526 38.65 84.68 -17.81
CA LEU A 526 38.18 85.98 -17.30
C LEU A 526 38.74 87.16 -18.09
N HIS A 527 39.99 87.09 -18.53
CA HIS A 527 40.58 88.11 -19.41
C HIS A 527 39.88 88.16 -20.78
N ARG A 528 39.54 87.00 -21.36
CA ARG A 528 38.73 86.96 -22.59
C ARG A 528 37.35 87.60 -22.37
N LEU A 529 36.70 87.31 -21.24
CA LEU A 529 35.43 87.95 -20.89
C LEU A 529 35.57 89.46 -20.69
N ASN A 530 36.69 89.94 -20.15
CA ASN A 530 36.94 91.37 -19.99
C ASN A 530 36.88 92.13 -21.33
N GLN A 531 37.20 91.49 -22.46
CA GLN A 531 37.12 92.10 -23.78
C GLN A 531 35.69 92.36 -24.25
N ILE A 532 34.70 91.66 -23.69
CA ILE A 532 33.29 91.79 -24.07
C ILE A 532 32.39 92.33 -22.95
N ASN A 533 32.76 92.12 -21.68
CA ASN A 533 32.06 92.65 -20.51
C ASN A 533 33.06 92.86 -19.35
N PRO A 534 33.70 94.05 -19.27
CA PRO A 534 34.68 94.37 -18.25
C PRO A 534 34.12 94.34 -16.82
N GLU A 535 32.88 94.79 -16.61
CA GLU A 535 32.27 94.88 -15.28
C GLU A 535 32.06 93.49 -14.67
N VAL A 536 31.51 92.56 -15.46
CA VAL A 536 31.26 91.17 -15.06
C VAL A 536 32.58 90.42 -14.87
N ALA A 537 33.55 90.61 -15.76
CA ALA A 537 34.89 90.02 -15.61
C ALA A 537 35.57 90.46 -14.30
N LYS A 538 35.48 91.75 -13.97
CA LYS A 538 36.04 92.31 -12.73
C LYS A 538 35.34 91.76 -11.49
N ALA A 539 34.01 91.65 -11.50
CA ALA A 539 33.26 91.07 -10.39
C ALA A 539 33.60 89.59 -10.16
N LEU A 540 33.66 88.78 -11.22
CA LEU A 540 34.08 87.37 -11.12
C LEU A 540 35.55 87.22 -10.70
N PHE A 541 36.42 88.14 -11.10
CA PHE A 541 37.81 88.17 -10.66
C PHE A 541 37.94 88.30 -9.14
N VAL A 542 37.09 89.10 -8.49
CA VAL A 542 37.09 89.25 -7.02
C VAL A 542 36.81 87.91 -6.33
N PHE A 543 35.75 87.21 -6.76
CA PHE A 543 35.41 85.90 -6.19
C PHE A 543 36.44 84.82 -6.53
N ALA A 544 36.94 84.79 -7.77
CA ALA A 544 38.03 83.90 -8.18
C ALA A 544 39.27 84.08 -7.31
N SER A 545 39.63 85.32 -7.01
CA SER A 545 40.78 85.68 -6.18
C SER A 545 40.59 85.25 -4.72
N GLN A 546 39.38 85.41 -4.17
CA GLN A 546 39.04 84.99 -2.81
C GLN A 546 39.02 83.46 -2.65
N LYS A 547 38.55 82.73 -3.68
CA LYS A 547 38.42 81.27 -3.66
C LYS A 547 39.60 80.51 -4.24
N LEU A 548 40.61 81.18 -4.79
CA LEU A 548 41.71 80.54 -5.51
C LEU A 548 42.40 79.41 -4.73
N ASN A 549 42.67 79.66 -3.45
CA ASN A 549 43.30 78.69 -2.56
C ASN A 549 42.40 77.47 -2.30
N VAL A 550 41.10 77.69 -2.16
CA VAL A 550 40.11 76.61 -1.96
C VAL A 550 39.97 75.77 -3.22
N LEU A 551 40.01 76.39 -4.40
CA LEU A 551 39.73 75.73 -5.68
C LEU A 551 40.95 74.99 -6.25
N PHE A 552 42.16 75.52 -6.07
CA PHE A 552 43.37 75.00 -6.72
C PHE A 552 44.56 74.79 -5.76
N GLY A 553 44.40 75.05 -4.46
CA GLY A 553 45.49 74.90 -3.47
C GLY A 553 46.62 75.92 -3.61
N VAL A 554 46.40 77.03 -4.31
CA VAL A 554 47.38 78.10 -4.53
C VAL A 554 46.81 79.43 -4.07
N SER A 555 47.58 80.19 -3.29
CA SER A 555 47.16 81.54 -2.88
C SER A 555 47.25 82.55 -4.03
N LEU A 556 46.43 83.61 -3.99
CA LEU A 556 46.50 84.69 -4.99
C LEU A 556 47.90 85.29 -5.09
N ASN A 557 48.60 85.43 -3.96
CA ASN A 557 49.97 85.96 -3.93
C ASN A 557 50.99 85.04 -4.61
N GLU A 558 50.87 83.72 -4.43
CA GLU A 558 51.74 82.75 -5.13
C GLU A 558 51.47 82.73 -6.62
N TYR A 559 50.20 82.78 -7.02
CA TYR A 559 49.82 82.84 -8.43
C TYR A 559 50.23 84.17 -9.09
N ALA A 560 50.08 85.30 -8.40
CA ALA A 560 50.54 86.60 -8.88
C ALA A 560 52.06 86.63 -9.11
N LYS A 561 52.86 85.99 -8.24
CA LYS A 561 54.30 85.80 -8.46
C LYS A 561 54.60 84.97 -9.72
N LYS A 562 53.81 83.93 -9.99
CA LYS A 562 53.91 83.13 -11.23
C LYS A 562 53.63 83.99 -12.47
N ILE A 563 52.62 84.87 -12.42
CA ILE A 563 52.29 85.79 -13.52
C ILE A 563 53.35 86.88 -13.70
N ALA A 564 53.93 87.39 -12.62
CA ALA A 564 55.02 88.39 -12.67
C ALA A 564 56.25 87.88 -13.44
N LEU A 565 56.48 86.56 -13.47
CA LEU A 565 57.56 85.90 -14.20
C LEU A 565 57.24 85.59 -15.67
N LYS A 566 55.99 85.76 -16.14
CA LYS A 566 55.63 85.63 -17.57
C LYS A 566 56.06 86.89 -18.35
N ASP A 567 56.34 86.72 -19.66
CA ASP A 567 56.64 87.82 -20.59
C ASP A 567 55.53 88.89 -20.57
N SER A 568 55.89 90.17 -20.77
CA SER A 568 54.92 91.28 -20.74
C SER A 568 53.87 91.14 -21.85
N GLY A 569 52.59 91.04 -21.47
CA GLY A 569 51.46 90.96 -22.40
C GLY A 569 50.18 91.54 -21.79
N GLU A 570 49.15 91.74 -22.62
CA GLU A 570 47.87 92.36 -22.20
C GLU A 570 47.22 91.65 -21.00
N PHE A 571 47.29 90.31 -20.97
CA PHE A 571 46.81 89.50 -19.86
C PHE A 571 47.50 89.85 -18.52
N LYS A 572 48.82 90.03 -18.54
CA LYS A 572 49.62 90.34 -17.34
C LYS A 572 49.26 91.72 -16.79
N SER A 573 49.23 92.74 -17.66
CA SER A 573 48.85 94.10 -17.28
C SER A 573 47.43 94.17 -16.72
N TRP A 574 46.48 93.43 -17.32
CA TRP A 574 45.12 93.31 -16.82
C TRP A 574 45.07 92.65 -15.43
N PHE A 575 45.71 91.48 -15.27
CA PHE A 575 45.70 90.75 -14.00
C PHE A 575 46.32 91.59 -12.87
N GLU A 576 47.45 92.25 -13.11
CA GLU A 576 48.13 93.13 -12.15
C GLU A 576 47.27 94.36 -11.76
N SER A 577 46.50 94.91 -12.72
CA SER A 577 45.59 96.04 -12.46
C SER A 577 44.42 95.71 -11.52
N LEU A 578 44.02 94.43 -11.45
CA LEU A 578 42.90 93.97 -10.64
C LEU A 578 43.33 93.27 -9.34
N SER A 579 44.48 92.60 -9.33
CA SER A 579 45.04 91.91 -8.15
C SER A 579 45.62 92.86 -7.11
N ASN A 580 45.85 94.13 -7.47
CA ASN A 580 46.22 95.21 -6.55
C ASN A 580 45.14 96.30 -6.46
N PRO A 581 44.03 96.14 -5.71
CA PRO A 581 43.09 97.25 -5.51
C PRO A 581 43.14 97.85 -4.10
N GLN A 582 43.10 99.19 -4.05
CA GLN A 582 42.78 100.00 -2.86
C GLN A 582 41.36 99.67 -2.31
N PRO A 583 41.10 99.96 -1.02
CA PRO A 583 39.93 99.48 -0.31
C PRO A 583 38.66 100.28 -0.69
N VAL A 584 37.62 99.60 -1.18
CA VAL A 584 36.31 100.21 -1.46
C VAL A 584 35.30 99.88 -0.36
N ILE A 585 35.00 100.93 0.40
CA ILE A 585 33.72 101.36 0.98
C ILE A 585 32.57 100.33 0.94
N LYS A 586 32.13 99.91 2.14
CA LYS A 586 30.85 99.23 2.40
C LYS A 586 29.69 100.21 2.18
N ILE A 587 28.75 99.88 1.29
CA ILE A 587 27.49 100.62 1.09
C ILE A 587 26.42 100.04 2.02
N PRO A 588 25.84 100.81 2.98
CA PRO A 588 24.96 100.28 4.03
C PRO A 588 23.47 100.04 3.67
N GLU A 589 22.99 100.39 2.47
CA GLU A 589 21.54 100.38 2.18
C GLU A 589 20.96 99.05 1.68
N ILE A 590 21.79 98.12 1.17
CA ILE A 590 21.34 96.81 0.68
C ILE A 590 21.09 95.83 1.85
N ASP A 591 21.76 96.01 2.98
CA ASP A 591 21.71 95.07 4.12
C ASP A 591 20.35 95.06 4.83
N ASN A 592 19.60 96.17 4.83
CA ASN A 592 18.28 96.24 5.46
C ASN A 592 17.17 95.56 4.62
N VAL A 593 17.22 95.70 3.29
CA VAL A 593 16.27 95.02 2.37
C VAL A 593 16.58 93.53 2.28
N LEU A 594 17.87 93.16 2.23
CA LEU A 594 18.30 91.75 2.29
C LEU A 594 18.01 91.12 3.66
N ARG A 595 18.10 91.86 4.78
CA ARG A 595 17.67 91.34 6.11
C ARG A 595 16.18 91.06 6.14
N GLN A 596 15.33 91.98 5.66
CA GLN A 596 13.88 91.74 5.63
C GLN A 596 13.48 90.56 4.75
N LYS A 597 14.09 90.43 3.56
CA LYS A 597 13.84 89.29 2.68
C LYS A 597 14.31 87.97 3.31
N ARG A 598 15.49 87.95 3.94
CA ARG A 598 16.00 86.79 4.71
C ARG A 598 15.08 86.41 5.86
N VAL A 599 14.51 87.38 6.58
CA VAL A 599 13.55 87.14 7.67
C VAL A 599 12.23 86.53 7.16
N GLU A 600 11.66 87.02 6.05
CA GLU A 600 10.44 86.43 5.48
C GLU A 600 10.65 85.04 4.88
N GLU A 601 11.82 84.80 4.29
CA GLU A 601 12.22 83.50 3.77
C GLU A 601 12.44 82.49 4.91
N ALA A 602 13.06 82.91 6.02
CA ALA A 602 13.18 82.11 7.23
C ALA A 602 11.82 81.75 7.86
N LYS A 603 10.85 82.69 7.89
CA LYS A 603 9.46 82.40 8.33
C LYS A 603 8.77 81.39 7.41
N ARG A 604 8.99 81.48 6.10
CA ARG A 604 8.45 80.52 5.11
C ARG A 604 9.02 79.12 5.32
N VAL A 605 10.34 79.00 5.51
CA VAL A 605 11.02 77.73 5.83
C VAL A 605 10.47 77.11 7.11
N ILE A 606 10.23 77.92 8.15
CA ILE A 606 9.60 77.44 9.40
C ILE A 606 8.18 76.92 9.14
N SER A 607 7.37 77.64 8.37
CA SER A 607 6.01 77.21 8.00
C SER A 607 6.02 75.90 7.20
N ASP A 608 6.92 75.76 6.23
CA ASP A 608 7.06 74.54 5.41
C ASP A 608 7.50 73.35 6.27
N ILE A 609 8.41 73.55 7.22
CA ILE A 609 8.83 72.51 8.17
C ILE A 609 7.67 72.10 9.10
N VAL A 610 6.91 73.06 9.62
CA VAL A 610 5.69 72.76 10.40
C VAL A 610 4.70 71.96 9.56
N GLN A 611 4.50 72.31 8.28
CA GLN A 611 3.62 71.60 7.37
C GLN A 611 4.11 70.17 7.09
N ARG A 612 5.42 69.97 6.84
CA ARG A 612 6.04 68.65 6.65
C ARG A 612 5.90 67.76 7.88
N ILE A 613 6.06 68.30 9.08
CA ILE A 613 5.84 67.56 10.33
C ILE A 613 4.37 67.17 10.47
N ASN A 614 3.44 68.09 10.19
CA ASN A 614 2.00 67.83 10.29
C ASN A 614 1.52 66.81 9.25
N SER A 615 2.04 66.85 8.01
CA SER A 615 1.69 65.94 6.92
C SER A 615 2.41 64.59 6.96
N PHE A 616 3.41 64.42 7.85
CA PHE A 616 4.15 63.17 8.02
C PHE A 616 3.19 61.98 8.25
N SER A 617 3.17 61.01 7.34
CA SER A 617 2.28 59.86 7.44
C SER A 617 2.95 58.71 8.21
N PHE A 618 2.17 57.99 9.00
CA PHE A 618 2.62 56.79 9.70
C PHE A 618 1.43 55.84 9.92
N SER A 619 1.69 54.53 9.90
CA SER A 619 0.72 53.49 10.24
C SER A 619 1.45 52.32 10.89
N PHE A 620 0.76 51.64 11.81
CA PHE A 620 1.26 50.44 12.47
C PHE A 620 0.43 49.18 12.13
N GLU A 621 -0.58 49.28 11.25
CA GLU A 621 -1.52 48.18 10.95
C GLU A 621 -0.85 46.97 10.30
N GLY A 622 0.28 47.15 9.61
CA GLY A 622 1.03 46.07 8.94
C GLY A 622 2.08 45.35 9.81
N PHE A 623 2.27 45.74 11.08
CA PHE A 623 3.28 45.11 11.94
C PHE A 623 2.63 44.11 12.91
N ASN A 624 3.06 42.85 12.81
CA ASN A 624 2.45 41.72 13.53
C ASN A 624 3.28 41.27 14.75
N THR A 625 4.34 41.99 15.10
CA THR A 625 5.19 41.65 16.25
C THR A 625 5.55 42.90 17.04
N VAL A 626 5.69 42.75 18.36
CA VAL A 626 6.13 43.82 19.27
C VAL A 626 7.47 44.42 18.84
N VAL A 627 8.42 43.59 18.40
CA VAL A 627 9.76 44.03 17.98
C VAL A 627 9.67 44.97 16.77
N HIS A 628 8.96 44.59 15.72
CA HIS A 628 8.81 45.43 14.53
C HIS A 628 8.03 46.73 14.80
N VAL A 629 7.00 46.71 15.67
CA VAL A 629 6.30 47.94 16.07
C VAL A 629 7.25 48.91 16.79
N ASN A 630 8.07 48.40 17.71
CA ASN A 630 9.04 49.21 18.45
C ASN A 630 10.16 49.76 17.55
N LEU A 631 10.74 48.90 16.69
CA LEU A 631 11.79 49.32 15.75
C LEU A 631 11.28 50.40 14.79
N ASN A 632 10.09 50.23 14.21
CA ASN A 632 9.54 51.21 13.30
C ASN A 632 9.12 52.51 14.03
N ALA A 633 8.63 52.41 15.27
CA ALA A 633 8.37 53.61 16.07
C ALA A 633 9.66 54.41 16.32
N GLU A 634 10.78 53.75 16.63
CA GLU A 634 12.09 54.40 16.74
C GLU A 634 12.57 55.00 15.42
N GLU A 635 12.39 54.29 14.31
CA GLU A 635 12.78 54.79 12.99
C GLU A 635 11.98 56.04 12.60
N LEU A 636 10.65 56.03 12.77
CA LEU A 636 9.78 57.18 12.53
C LEU A 636 10.14 58.37 13.44
N ARG A 637 10.52 58.10 14.71
CA ARG A 637 11.07 59.11 15.63
C ARG A 637 12.39 59.68 15.09
N GLY A 638 13.27 58.85 14.57
CA GLY A 638 14.53 59.24 13.93
C GLY A 638 14.31 60.10 12.69
N GLN A 639 13.39 59.73 11.81
CA GLN A 639 13.03 60.48 10.61
C GLN A 639 12.43 61.86 10.96
N LEU A 640 11.55 61.94 11.97
CA LEU A 640 11.05 63.23 12.47
C LEU A 640 12.16 64.10 13.10
N LYS A 641 13.13 63.48 13.79
CA LYS A 641 14.31 64.18 14.31
C LYS A 641 15.23 64.69 13.19
N GLN A 642 15.32 63.99 12.07
CA GLN A 642 16.08 64.47 10.91
C GLN A 642 15.44 65.70 10.25
N ILE A 643 14.10 65.80 10.22
CA ILE A 643 13.38 66.96 9.68
C ILE A 643 13.75 68.25 10.46
N ILE A 644 13.88 68.16 11.79
CA ILE A 644 14.26 69.30 12.65
C ILE A 644 15.77 69.55 12.72
N ASN A 645 16.60 68.58 12.33
CA ASN A 645 18.05 68.75 12.24
C ASN A 645 18.50 69.16 10.83
N SER A 646 17.57 69.60 9.98
CA SER A 646 17.87 70.09 8.64
C SER A 646 18.69 71.37 8.72
N GLY A 647 19.71 71.49 7.85
CA GLY A 647 20.51 72.71 7.74
C GLY A 647 19.68 73.95 7.39
N GLU A 648 18.56 73.74 6.69
CA GLU A 648 17.56 74.76 6.37
C GLU A 648 16.91 75.37 7.62
N LEU A 649 16.53 74.54 8.61
CA LEU A 649 15.96 75.03 9.88
C LEU A 649 17.00 75.78 10.72
N GLN A 650 18.22 75.25 10.81
CA GLN A 650 19.31 75.89 11.56
C GLN A 650 19.65 77.27 10.99
N ASN A 651 19.70 77.38 9.66
CA ASN A 651 19.89 78.66 8.97
C ASN A 651 18.70 79.60 9.19
N ALA A 652 17.45 79.12 9.15
CA ALA A 652 16.27 79.94 9.40
C ALA A 652 16.20 80.45 10.85
N LEU A 653 16.58 79.63 11.84
CA LEU A 653 16.65 80.03 13.25
C LEU A 653 17.73 81.08 13.51
N HIS A 654 18.92 80.90 12.92
CA HIS A 654 20.01 81.87 12.99
C HIS A 654 19.64 83.21 12.33
N VAL A 655 18.87 83.20 11.23
CA VAL A 655 18.40 84.43 10.57
C VAL A 655 17.36 85.18 11.41
N LEU A 656 16.60 84.47 12.25
CA LEU A 656 15.58 85.04 13.14
C LEU A 656 16.09 85.39 14.54
N ASP A 657 17.39 85.24 14.80
CA ASP A 657 18.04 85.49 16.10
C ASP A 657 17.42 84.65 17.25
N LEU A 658 16.97 83.43 16.91
CA LEU A 658 16.38 82.50 17.87
C LEU A 658 17.44 81.49 18.35
N PRO A 659 17.60 81.27 19.67
CA PRO A 659 18.79 80.58 20.19
C PRO A 659 18.91 79.13 19.77
N ASP A 660 17.81 78.36 19.69
CA ASP A 660 17.91 76.90 19.49
C ASP A 660 16.68 76.22 18.84
N GLN A 661 15.44 76.70 19.04
CA GLN A 661 14.21 76.10 18.47
C GLN A 661 13.06 77.11 18.28
N HIS A 662 12.24 76.93 17.25
CA HIS A 662 11.00 77.72 17.04
C HIS A 662 9.80 77.09 17.76
N PRO A 663 8.98 77.86 18.52
CA PRO A 663 7.88 77.33 19.33
C PRO A 663 6.85 76.51 18.54
N GLU A 664 6.52 76.93 17.32
CA GLU A 664 5.52 76.21 16.50
C GLU A 664 6.05 74.89 15.94
N VAL A 665 7.34 74.83 15.62
CA VAL A 665 8.01 73.59 15.16
C VAL A 665 8.04 72.59 16.31
N GLN A 666 8.38 73.06 17.52
CA GLN A 666 8.41 72.22 18.71
C GLN A 666 7.00 71.69 19.06
N LYS A 667 5.98 72.54 18.96
CA LYS A 667 4.58 72.16 19.20
C LYS A 667 4.07 71.15 18.18
N ALA A 668 4.39 71.33 16.89
CA ALA A 668 4.05 70.40 15.82
C ALA A 668 4.74 69.04 16.01
N LEU A 669 6.04 69.05 16.33
CA LEU A 669 6.83 67.85 16.60
C LEU A 669 6.30 67.06 17.80
N GLN A 670 6.08 67.72 18.94
CA GLN A 670 5.55 67.06 20.14
C GLN A 670 4.17 66.44 19.88
N ARG A 671 3.30 67.15 19.15
CA ARG A 671 2.00 66.61 18.76
C ARG A 671 2.16 65.35 17.91
N LYS A 672 3.03 65.39 16.90
CA LYS A 672 3.20 64.26 15.98
C LYS A 672 3.83 63.04 16.65
N LEU A 673 4.85 63.26 17.49
CA LEU A 673 5.46 62.22 18.32
C LEU A 673 4.43 61.54 19.22
N ARG A 674 3.57 62.30 19.91
CA ARG A 674 2.48 61.73 20.71
C ARG A 674 1.50 60.90 19.87
N MET A 675 1.20 61.32 18.64
CA MET A 675 0.30 60.54 17.77
C MET A 675 0.95 59.22 17.34
N ILE A 676 2.25 59.22 17.05
CA ILE A 676 3.03 58.00 16.78
C ILE A 676 3.03 57.09 18.00
N ASP A 677 3.34 57.61 19.19
CA ASP A 677 3.37 56.84 20.43
C ASP A 677 1.99 56.25 20.75
N THR A 678 0.92 57.03 20.56
CA THR A 678 -0.45 56.55 20.77
C THR A 678 -0.82 55.43 19.80
N ALA A 679 -0.46 55.56 18.51
CA ALA A 679 -0.74 54.54 17.51
C ALA A 679 0.09 53.26 17.73
N ALA A 680 1.38 53.41 18.07
CA ALA A 680 2.26 52.31 18.42
C ALA A 680 1.74 51.56 19.65
N ASN A 681 1.41 52.27 20.74
CA ASN A 681 0.89 51.68 21.96
C ASN A 681 -0.45 50.95 21.73
N ARG A 682 -1.37 51.53 20.94
CA ARG A 682 -2.62 50.84 20.56
C ARG A 682 -2.35 49.51 19.84
N ARG A 683 -1.37 49.48 18.93
CA ARG A 683 -1.00 48.25 18.23
C ARG A 683 -0.32 47.25 19.17
N LEU A 684 0.54 47.71 20.07
CA LEU A 684 1.17 46.87 21.09
C LEU A 684 0.15 46.22 22.02
N ASP A 685 -0.85 46.98 22.48
CA ASP A 685 -1.93 46.46 23.34
C ASP A 685 -2.79 45.44 22.60
N PHE A 686 -3.08 45.68 21.31
CA PHE A 686 -3.72 44.69 20.45
C PHE A 686 -2.90 43.39 20.35
N LEU A 687 -1.59 43.49 20.11
CA LEU A 687 -0.71 42.30 19.99
C LEU A 687 -0.58 41.54 21.32
N LYS A 688 -0.57 42.23 22.46
CA LYS A 688 -0.60 41.58 23.79
C LYS A 688 -1.90 40.83 24.02
N LYS A 689 -3.04 41.43 23.65
CA LYS A 689 -4.35 40.78 23.74
C LYS A 689 -4.43 39.56 22.82
N TYR A 690 -3.94 39.69 21.59
CA TYR A 690 -3.83 38.59 20.64
C TYR A 690 -3.00 37.42 21.20
N GLU A 691 -1.82 37.71 21.77
CA GLU A 691 -0.97 36.69 22.36
C GLU A 691 -1.66 35.96 23.53
N ALA A 692 -2.37 36.70 24.39
CA ALA A 692 -3.13 36.11 25.49
C ALA A 692 -4.27 35.20 25.01
N ASP A 693 -4.98 35.61 23.94
CA ASP A 693 -6.03 34.79 23.32
C ASP A 693 -5.45 33.52 22.69
N ILE A 694 -4.28 33.60 22.04
CA ILE A 694 -3.57 32.43 21.50
C ILE A 694 -3.14 31.49 22.63
N ASP A 695 -2.56 32.00 23.71
CA ASP A 695 -2.13 31.18 24.85
C ASP A 695 -3.32 30.50 25.55
N GLU A 696 -4.48 31.16 25.61
CA GLU A 696 -5.73 30.57 26.10
C GLU A 696 -6.22 29.42 25.19
N GLN A 697 -6.19 29.60 23.86
CA GLN A 697 -6.52 28.52 22.91
C GLN A 697 -5.56 27.34 23.03
N VAL A 698 -4.26 27.63 23.20
CA VAL A 698 -3.24 26.60 23.47
C VAL A 698 -3.57 25.80 24.73
N ARG A 699 -4.02 26.48 25.80
CA ARG A 699 -4.44 25.82 27.05
C ARG A 699 -5.65 24.92 26.83
N GLN A 700 -6.69 25.40 26.15
CA GLN A 700 -7.90 24.61 25.86
C GLN A 700 -7.60 23.35 25.03
N ILE A 701 -6.67 23.44 24.08
CA ILE A 701 -6.23 22.28 23.29
C ILE A 701 -5.43 21.28 24.13
N LYS A 702 -4.51 21.76 24.98
CA LYS A 702 -3.71 20.89 25.87
C LYS A 702 -4.60 20.14 26.89
N GLU A 703 -5.61 20.82 27.42
CA GLU A 703 -6.56 20.29 28.41
C GLU A 703 -7.74 19.55 27.77
N PHE A 704 -7.76 19.39 26.43
CA PHE A 704 -8.84 18.71 25.74
C PHE A 704 -9.03 17.27 26.29
N PRO A 705 -10.25 16.90 26.73
CA PRO A 705 -10.49 15.63 27.38
C PRO A 705 -10.47 14.47 26.37
N ILE A 706 -9.44 13.63 26.48
CA ILE A 706 -9.31 12.39 25.69
C ILE A 706 -9.93 11.25 26.51
N ASN A 707 -11.09 10.75 26.10
CA ASN A 707 -11.81 9.71 26.83
C ASN A 707 -12.51 8.71 25.89
N PHE A 708 -12.12 7.44 26.03
CA PHE A 708 -12.63 6.26 25.32
C PHE A 708 -13.61 5.41 26.15
N ASN A 709 -14.07 5.88 27.30
CA ASN A 709 -15.02 5.16 28.16
C ASN A 709 -16.26 4.72 27.37
N GLY A 710 -16.63 3.44 27.51
CA GLY A 710 -17.76 2.81 26.82
C GLY A 710 -17.46 2.35 25.40
N ALA A 711 -16.22 2.49 24.90
CA ALA A 711 -15.78 1.90 23.66
C ALA A 711 -15.13 0.53 23.91
N ASP A 712 -15.94 -0.52 23.91
CA ASP A 712 -15.58 -1.92 24.21
C ASP A 712 -15.36 -2.78 22.96
N THR A 713 -15.47 -2.20 21.77
CA THR A 713 -15.21 -2.86 20.49
C THR A 713 -14.26 -2.01 19.65
N ILE A 714 -13.53 -2.64 18.73
CA ILE A 714 -12.63 -1.95 17.79
C ILE A 714 -13.39 -0.85 17.03
N VAL A 715 -14.61 -1.15 16.57
CA VAL A 715 -15.48 -0.21 15.85
C VAL A 715 -15.91 0.96 16.74
N ALA A 716 -16.24 0.70 18.01
CA ALA A 716 -16.59 1.77 18.95
C ALA A 716 -15.39 2.65 19.30
N ILE A 717 -14.19 2.06 19.46
CA ILE A 717 -12.94 2.80 19.70
C ILE A 717 -12.63 3.69 18.49
N GLU A 718 -12.75 3.15 17.28
CA GLU A 718 -12.49 3.87 16.05
C GLU A 718 -13.48 5.02 15.84
N SER A 719 -14.77 4.75 16.04
CA SER A 719 -15.83 5.77 15.98
C SER A 719 -15.59 6.87 17.02
N ARG A 720 -15.10 6.50 18.22
CA ARG A 720 -14.78 7.46 19.28
C ARG A 720 -13.53 8.27 18.97
N ARG A 721 -12.49 7.67 18.39
CA ARG A 721 -11.28 8.34 17.88
C ARG A 721 -11.66 9.43 16.88
N ILE A 722 -12.45 9.08 15.87
CA ILE A 722 -12.95 10.01 14.85
C ILE A 722 -13.73 11.15 15.50
N LEU A 723 -14.63 10.84 16.43
CA LEU A 723 -15.42 11.86 17.13
C LEU A 723 -14.55 12.82 17.96
N LEU A 724 -13.55 12.31 18.69
CA LEU A 724 -12.63 13.11 19.48
C LEU A 724 -11.77 14.02 18.59
N ASN A 725 -11.19 13.48 17.51
CA ASN A 725 -10.43 14.27 16.53
C ASN A 725 -11.31 15.34 15.87
N LYS A 726 -12.57 15.03 15.53
CA LYS A 726 -13.53 16.01 15.00
C LYS A 726 -13.86 17.11 16.01
N LYS A 727 -14.01 16.78 17.30
CA LYS A 727 -14.26 17.76 18.37
C LYS A 727 -13.03 18.65 18.62
N LEU A 728 -11.84 18.06 18.65
CA LEU A 728 -10.57 18.78 18.77
C LEU A 728 -10.38 19.74 17.59
N HIS A 729 -10.69 19.29 16.37
CA HIS A 729 -10.61 20.10 15.17
C HIS A 729 -11.53 21.34 15.19
N LYS A 730 -12.71 21.24 15.83
CA LYS A 730 -13.60 22.41 15.98
C LYS A 730 -12.96 23.55 16.79
N LEU A 731 -12.06 23.26 17.72
CA LEU A 731 -11.38 24.27 18.54
C LEU A 731 -10.40 25.11 17.71
N VAL A 732 -9.86 24.57 16.62
CA VAL A 732 -8.85 25.25 15.78
C VAL A 732 -9.43 25.79 14.47
N LYS A 733 -10.72 25.57 14.21
CA LYS A 733 -11.41 26.02 12.99
C LYS A 733 -11.82 27.50 13.02
N ALA A 734 -11.88 28.10 14.21
CA ALA A 734 -12.19 29.52 14.34
C ALA A 734 -11.06 30.39 13.79
N GLU A 735 -11.42 31.59 13.32
CA GLU A 735 -10.47 32.62 12.97
C GLU A 735 -9.98 33.33 14.24
N ASP A 736 -8.72 33.74 14.22
CA ASP A 736 -8.10 34.55 15.25
C ASP A 736 -8.42 36.04 15.07
N LEU A 737 -7.91 36.92 15.95
CA LEU A 737 -8.18 38.36 15.86
C LEU A 737 -7.53 39.04 14.62
N LEU A 738 -6.71 38.33 13.86
CA LEU A 738 -6.11 38.78 12.60
C LEU A 738 -6.90 38.28 11.37
N GLY A 739 -7.95 37.47 11.57
CA GLY A 739 -8.73 36.86 10.49
C GLY A 739 -8.05 35.63 9.88
N GLU A 740 -7.00 35.11 10.50
CA GLU A 740 -6.34 33.87 10.10
C GLU A 740 -6.94 32.69 10.87
N GLN A 741 -6.99 31.49 10.29
CA GLN A 741 -7.42 30.31 11.04
C GLN A 741 -6.45 30.05 12.20
N LEU A 742 -6.96 29.77 13.41
CA LEU A 742 -6.15 29.50 14.60
C LEU A 742 -5.07 28.44 14.37
N ILE A 743 -5.33 27.43 13.52
CA ILE A 743 -4.37 26.38 13.19
C ILE A 743 -3.12 26.87 12.43
N ALA A 744 -3.17 28.04 11.79
CA ALA A 744 -2.03 28.65 11.11
C ALA A 744 -0.97 29.13 12.12
N ASN A 745 -1.37 29.43 13.36
CA ASN A 745 -0.45 29.84 14.41
C ASN A 745 0.45 28.66 14.84
N PRO A 746 1.80 28.80 14.81
CA PRO A 746 2.72 27.71 15.13
C PRO A 746 2.53 27.10 16.53
N LYS A 747 2.19 27.91 17.55
CA LYS A 747 1.96 27.43 18.92
C LYS A 747 0.75 26.50 18.98
N ILE A 748 -0.35 26.91 18.35
CA ILE A 748 -1.60 26.14 18.27
C ILE A 748 -1.40 24.88 17.44
N LYS A 749 -0.74 25.00 16.29
CA LYS A 749 -0.41 23.88 15.40
C LYS A 749 0.34 22.77 16.13
N MET A 750 1.39 23.13 16.87
CA MET A 750 2.20 22.18 17.64
C MET A 750 1.37 21.42 18.68
N VAL A 751 0.58 22.12 19.50
CA VAL A 751 -0.21 21.46 20.56
C VAL A 751 -1.39 20.68 20.01
N TYR A 752 -1.98 21.14 18.90
CA TYR A 752 -3.03 20.41 18.20
C TYR A 752 -2.54 19.05 17.72
N TYR A 753 -1.43 19.00 16.99
CA TYR A 753 -0.89 17.74 16.48
C TYR A 753 -0.44 16.80 17.60
N ALA A 754 0.20 17.32 18.64
CA ALA A 754 0.56 16.52 19.81
C ALA A 754 -0.67 15.87 20.47
N GLN A 755 -1.82 16.56 20.46
CA GLN A 755 -3.04 16.03 21.06
C GLN A 755 -3.79 15.06 20.16
N VAL A 756 -3.75 15.26 18.83
CA VAL A 756 -4.20 14.27 17.83
C VAL A 756 -3.39 12.97 17.98
N GLU A 757 -2.07 13.09 18.12
CA GLU A 757 -1.18 11.96 18.33
C GLU A 757 -1.56 11.17 19.60
N LYS A 758 -1.77 11.86 20.74
CA LYS A 758 -2.26 11.20 21.97
C LYS A 758 -3.59 10.48 21.78
N ILE A 759 -4.56 11.09 21.09
CA ILE A 759 -5.86 10.46 20.78
C ILE A 759 -5.63 9.16 19.99
N ASN A 760 -4.76 9.21 18.97
CA ASN A 760 -4.48 8.07 18.12
C ASN A 760 -3.74 6.96 18.87
N SER A 761 -2.67 7.29 19.59
CA SER A 761 -1.89 6.31 20.37
C SER A 761 -2.72 5.62 21.46
N GLN A 762 -3.62 6.35 22.12
CA GLN A 762 -4.51 5.75 23.12
C GLN A 762 -5.57 4.84 22.49
N ALA A 763 -6.09 5.18 21.31
CA ALA A 763 -6.97 4.31 20.54
C ALA A 763 -6.26 3.02 20.12
N GLU A 764 -5.03 3.12 19.60
CA GLU A 764 -4.20 1.97 19.21
C GLU A 764 -3.90 1.05 20.39
N LEU A 765 -3.54 1.62 21.55
CA LEU A 765 -3.28 0.84 22.76
C LEU A 765 -4.51 0.04 23.21
N LEU A 766 -5.69 0.65 23.20
CA LEU A 766 -6.95 -0.01 23.57
C LEU A 766 -7.35 -1.09 22.56
N GLN A 767 -7.17 -0.83 21.26
CA GLN A 767 -7.41 -1.85 20.22
C GLN A 767 -6.48 -3.05 20.41
N LYS A 768 -5.19 -2.80 20.68
CA LYS A 768 -4.23 -3.87 20.96
C LYS A 768 -4.63 -4.69 22.19
N GLN A 769 -5.04 -4.04 23.28
CA GLN A 769 -5.51 -4.75 24.48
C GLN A 769 -6.72 -5.64 24.20
N LEU A 770 -7.71 -5.17 23.44
CA LEU A 770 -8.86 -5.98 23.06
C LEU A 770 -8.48 -7.18 22.18
N LEU A 771 -7.56 -6.99 21.22
CA LEU A 771 -7.06 -8.07 20.39
C LEU A 771 -6.33 -9.13 21.23
N ASP A 772 -5.43 -8.71 22.12
CA ASP A 772 -4.69 -9.61 23.03
C ASP A 772 -5.64 -10.40 23.95
N GLU A 773 -6.73 -9.77 24.43
CA GLU A 773 -7.77 -10.45 25.22
C GLU A 773 -8.59 -11.45 24.39
N GLY A 774 -8.94 -11.08 23.15
CA GLY A 774 -9.59 -11.98 22.20
C GLY A 774 -8.75 -13.22 21.91
N GLU A 775 -7.46 -13.03 21.61
CA GLU A 775 -6.52 -14.12 21.36
C GLU A 775 -6.38 -15.06 22.58
N LYS A 776 -6.27 -14.53 23.80
CA LYS A 776 -6.23 -15.36 25.03
C LYS A 776 -7.44 -16.26 25.19
N ILE A 777 -8.63 -15.79 24.82
CA ILE A 777 -9.86 -16.58 24.87
C ILE A 777 -9.81 -17.70 23.83
N ILE A 778 -9.39 -17.40 22.59
CA ILE A 778 -9.21 -18.40 21.53
C ILE A 778 -8.21 -19.48 21.96
N ASP A 779 -7.03 -19.07 22.44
CA ASP A 779 -5.98 -19.96 22.94
C ASP A 779 -6.48 -20.86 24.06
N SER A 780 -7.28 -20.32 24.99
CA SER A 780 -7.85 -21.11 26.08
C SER A 780 -8.82 -22.17 25.58
N VAL A 781 -9.63 -21.89 24.56
CA VAL A 781 -10.57 -22.87 23.99
C VAL A 781 -9.82 -23.93 23.19
N GLU A 782 -8.83 -23.51 22.39
CA GLU A 782 -7.95 -24.43 21.66
C GLU A 782 -7.23 -25.40 22.60
N LYS A 783 -6.64 -24.91 23.70
CA LYS A 783 -6.00 -25.76 24.72
C LYS A 783 -6.96 -26.78 25.33
N ARG A 784 -8.21 -26.39 25.61
CA ARG A 784 -9.24 -27.32 26.15
C ARG A 784 -9.57 -28.44 25.16
N ILE A 785 -9.66 -28.13 23.87
CA ILE A 785 -9.92 -29.10 22.81
C ILE A 785 -8.74 -30.06 22.65
N ASN A 786 -7.52 -29.53 22.58
CA ASN A 786 -6.30 -30.34 22.44
C ASN A 786 -6.13 -31.32 23.62
N ASN A 787 -6.45 -30.86 24.84
CA ASN A 787 -6.37 -31.65 26.07
C ASN A 787 -7.58 -32.57 26.31
N PHE A 788 -8.57 -32.61 25.43
CA PHE A 788 -9.73 -33.51 25.58
C PHE A 788 -9.29 -34.98 25.57
N ALA A 789 -9.69 -35.75 26.59
CA ALA A 789 -9.28 -37.14 26.72
C ALA A 789 -10.17 -38.08 25.89
N VAL A 790 -9.58 -38.85 24.99
CA VAL A 790 -10.29 -39.86 24.17
C VAL A 790 -10.11 -41.22 24.84
N ARG A 791 -11.18 -41.74 25.48
CA ARG A 791 -11.17 -43.04 26.16
C ARG A 791 -12.45 -43.82 25.87
N PHE A 792 -12.30 -45.05 25.37
CA PHE A 792 -13.38 -46.03 25.23
C PHE A 792 -13.34 -46.99 26.41
N ASN A 793 -14.36 -46.91 27.26
CA ASN A 793 -14.46 -47.64 28.52
C ASN A 793 -15.18 -48.98 28.33
N ASP A 794 -16.23 -49.01 27.49
CA ASP A 794 -16.91 -50.24 27.12
C ASP A 794 -16.49 -50.67 25.71
N ARG A 795 -15.85 -51.83 25.63
CA ARG A 795 -15.29 -52.40 24.40
C ARG A 795 -15.89 -53.78 24.11
N SER A 796 -17.02 -54.11 24.73
CA SER A 796 -17.59 -55.45 24.70
C SER A 796 -18.43 -55.73 23.43
N THR A 797 -19.00 -54.69 22.81
CA THR A 797 -19.84 -54.81 21.60
C THR A 797 -19.66 -53.64 20.65
N SER A 798 -19.89 -53.86 19.35
CA SER A 798 -19.85 -52.81 18.33
C SER A 798 -20.83 -51.67 18.63
N SER A 799 -22.01 -51.99 19.17
CA SER A 799 -23.02 -51.00 19.61
C SER A 799 -22.55 -50.12 20.78
N ALA A 800 -21.74 -50.67 21.71
CA ALA A 800 -21.22 -49.91 22.83
C ALA A 800 -20.15 -48.91 22.40
N ILE A 801 -19.23 -49.32 21.51
CA ILE A 801 -18.21 -48.44 20.93
C ILE A 801 -18.88 -47.32 20.14
N GLU A 802 -19.87 -47.64 19.31
CA GLU A 802 -20.59 -46.66 18.51
C GLU A 802 -21.32 -45.60 19.36
N ARG A 803 -22.00 -46.04 20.43
CA ARG A 803 -22.62 -45.13 21.39
C ARG A 803 -21.60 -44.24 22.08
N GLN A 804 -20.46 -44.79 22.50
CA GLN A 804 -19.41 -44.02 23.16
C GLN A 804 -18.69 -43.06 22.20
N ARG A 805 -18.49 -43.43 20.94
CA ARG A 805 -17.98 -42.56 19.87
C ARG A 805 -18.85 -41.32 19.74
N ASN A 806 -20.16 -41.51 19.58
CA ASN A 806 -21.12 -40.41 19.43
C ASN A 806 -21.16 -39.52 20.68
N HIS A 807 -21.07 -40.12 21.88
CA HIS A 807 -21.00 -39.36 23.12
C HIS A 807 -19.74 -38.50 23.22
N LEU A 808 -18.57 -39.05 22.89
CA LEU A 808 -17.30 -38.31 22.89
C LEU A 808 -17.29 -37.18 21.85
N LEU A 809 -17.83 -37.42 20.65
CA LEU A 809 -17.98 -36.37 19.63
C LEU A 809 -18.89 -35.24 20.11
N GLN A 810 -20.01 -35.57 20.76
CA GLN A 810 -20.93 -34.57 21.33
C GLN A 810 -20.27 -33.77 22.46
N GLN A 811 -19.52 -34.42 23.35
CA GLN A 811 -18.77 -33.74 24.41
C GLN A 811 -17.69 -32.82 23.85
N LEU A 812 -17.01 -33.24 22.78
CA LEU A 812 -16.01 -32.44 22.07
C LEU A 812 -16.64 -31.20 21.42
N ASP A 813 -17.78 -31.35 20.73
CA ASP A 813 -18.50 -30.22 20.13
C ASP A 813 -18.99 -29.21 21.18
N ASN A 814 -19.36 -29.68 22.37
CA ASN A 814 -19.74 -28.80 23.48
C ASN A 814 -18.58 -27.91 23.99
N LEU A 815 -17.31 -28.28 23.77
CA LEU A 815 -16.15 -27.46 24.17
C LEU A 815 -15.99 -26.20 23.31
N ALA A 816 -16.51 -26.22 22.08
CA ALA A 816 -16.47 -25.11 21.13
C ALA A 816 -17.82 -24.44 20.93
N LYS A 817 -18.83 -24.78 21.74
CA LYS A 817 -20.16 -24.18 21.68
C LYS A 817 -20.06 -22.66 21.95
N PRO A 818 -20.71 -21.82 21.14
CA PRO A 818 -20.65 -20.37 21.33
C PRO A 818 -21.12 -19.97 22.74
N ASN A 819 -20.25 -19.31 23.48
CA ASN A 819 -20.58 -18.63 24.74
C ASN A 819 -20.25 -17.13 24.58
N GLN A 820 -20.71 -16.30 25.51
CA GLN A 820 -20.58 -14.85 25.38
C GLN A 820 -19.12 -14.39 25.22
N ALA A 821 -18.17 -15.01 25.92
CA ALA A 821 -16.75 -14.68 25.81
C ALA A 821 -16.17 -15.05 24.43
N LEU A 822 -16.49 -16.24 23.91
CA LEU A 822 -16.03 -16.71 22.60
C LEU A 822 -16.68 -15.92 21.46
N LEU A 823 -17.95 -15.53 21.59
CA LEU A 823 -18.65 -14.68 20.63
C LEU A 823 -18.07 -13.26 20.61
N SER A 824 -17.74 -12.69 21.78
CA SER A 824 -17.08 -11.39 21.86
C SER A 824 -15.67 -11.44 21.27
N ALA A 825 -14.89 -12.48 21.56
CA ALA A 825 -13.57 -12.69 20.96
C ALA A 825 -13.64 -12.85 19.44
N GLY A 826 -14.61 -13.62 18.94
CA GLY A 826 -14.86 -13.77 17.50
C GLY A 826 -15.20 -12.46 16.81
N LYS A 827 -16.04 -11.61 17.43
CA LYS A 827 -16.35 -10.27 16.91
C LYS A 827 -15.16 -9.32 16.91
N ILE A 828 -14.31 -9.39 17.94
CA ILE A 828 -13.09 -8.56 18.03
C ILE A 828 -12.07 -8.97 16.96
N LEU A 829 -11.94 -10.27 16.70
CA LEU A 829 -11.02 -10.84 15.71
C LEU A 829 -11.63 -10.98 14.30
N ASP A 830 -12.79 -10.35 14.07
CA ASP A 830 -13.54 -10.36 12.79
C ASP A 830 -13.76 -11.77 12.20
N CYS A 831 -14.02 -12.75 13.07
CA CYS A 831 -14.37 -14.10 12.69
C CYS A 831 -15.90 -14.25 12.69
N THR A 832 -16.50 -14.38 11.50
CA THR A 832 -17.94 -14.62 11.34
C THR A 832 -18.36 -16.02 11.80
N ASP A 833 -17.43 -16.97 11.77
CA ASP A 833 -17.61 -18.37 12.18
C ASP A 833 -16.60 -18.76 13.30
N LEU A 834 -16.47 -20.05 13.58
CA LEU A 834 -15.50 -20.57 14.53
C LEU A 834 -14.07 -20.24 14.10
N HIS A 835 -13.28 -19.64 15.00
CA HIS A 835 -11.89 -19.25 14.71
C HIS A 835 -11.09 -20.42 14.09
N PRO A 836 -10.29 -20.20 13.02
CA PRO A 836 -9.62 -21.29 12.29
C PRO A 836 -8.73 -22.20 13.14
N SER A 837 -8.13 -21.69 14.21
CA SER A 837 -7.34 -22.52 15.13
C SER A 837 -8.21 -23.50 15.92
N ILE A 838 -9.35 -23.06 16.43
CA ILE A 838 -10.35 -23.89 17.12
C ILE A 838 -10.94 -24.92 16.14
N ALA A 839 -11.27 -24.49 14.91
CA ALA A 839 -11.80 -25.39 13.88
C ALA A 839 -10.82 -26.53 13.53
N ARG A 840 -9.54 -26.21 13.35
CA ARG A 840 -8.47 -27.20 13.12
C ARG A 840 -8.29 -28.14 14.31
N ALA A 841 -8.25 -27.60 15.54
CA ALA A 841 -8.11 -28.40 16.75
C ALA A 841 -9.29 -29.38 16.94
N LEU A 842 -10.53 -28.93 16.68
CA LEU A 842 -11.71 -29.80 16.69
C LEU A 842 -11.62 -30.90 15.64
N GLN A 843 -11.28 -30.55 14.40
CA GLN A 843 -11.20 -31.52 13.30
C GLN A 843 -10.17 -32.60 13.59
N ALA A 844 -8.97 -32.21 14.03
CA ALA A 844 -7.92 -33.15 14.41
C ALA A 844 -8.39 -34.10 15.51
N LYS A 845 -9.09 -33.58 16.54
CA LYS A 845 -9.56 -34.41 17.65
C LYS A 845 -10.73 -35.32 17.28
N LYS A 846 -11.65 -34.87 16.43
CA LYS A 846 -12.72 -35.71 15.85
C LYS A 846 -12.14 -36.89 15.09
N GLN A 847 -11.10 -36.63 14.28
CA GLN A 847 -10.38 -37.67 13.56
C GLN A 847 -9.80 -38.71 14.52
N THR A 848 -9.11 -38.29 15.59
CA THR A 848 -8.57 -39.23 16.60
C THR A 848 -9.67 -40.10 17.25
N ILE A 849 -10.84 -39.53 17.57
CA ILE A 849 -11.97 -40.28 18.14
C ILE A 849 -12.46 -41.36 17.16
N ASN A 850 -12.64 -40.99 15.90
CA ASN A 850 -13.12 -41.91 14.86
C ASN A 850 -12.10 -43.02 14.59
N GLU A 851 -10.83 -42.69 14.37
CA GLU A 851 -9.77 -43.67 14.14
C GLU A 851 -9.65 -44.68 15.29
N THR A 852 -9.76 -44.21 16.54
CA THR A 852 -9.71 -45.09 17.72
C THR A 852 -10.94 -46.00 17.80
N ALA A 853 -12.14 -45.49 17.47
CA ALA A 853 -13.36 -46.29 17.44
C ALA A 853 -13.30 -47.38 16.36
N ASP A 854 -12.89 -46.99 15.15
CA ASP A 854 -12.81 -47.89 14.00
C ASP A 854 -11.82 -49.04 14.26
N GLN A 855 -10.66 -48.74 14.87
CA GLN A 855 -9.71 -49.78 15.30
C GLN A 855 -10.31 -50.77 16.30
N LEU A 856 -11.16 -50.31 17.23
CA LEU A 856 -11.81 -51.19 18.20
C LEU A 856 -12.92 -52.02 17.55
N LEU A 857 -13.68 -51.46 16.61
CA LEU A 857 -14.74 -52.17 15.88
C LEU A 857 -14.18 -53.32 15.04
N VAL A 858 -13.04 -53.11 14.37
CA VAL A 858 -12.33 -54.16 13.63
C VAL A 858 -12.02 -55.35 14.54
N LYS A 859 -11.50 -55.09 15.75
CA LYS A 859 -11.18 -56.17 16.72
C LYS A 859 -12.42 -56.94 17.21
N ILE A 860 -13.55 -56.26 17.43
CA ILE A 860 -14.78 -56.95 17.85
C ILE A 860 -15.32 -57.84 16.74
N ASN A 861 -15.37 -57.32 15.50
CA ASN A 861 -15.87 -58.08 14.36
C ASN A 861 -15.02 -59.34 14.12
N ALA A 862 -13.69 -59.24 14.25
CA ALA A 862 -12.79 -60.38 14.17
C ALA A 862 -13.08 -61.45 15.26
N GLN A 863 -13.39 -61.05 16.50
CA GLN A 863 -13.79 -61.98 17.56
C GLN A 863 -15.13 -62.67 17.29
N GLU A 864 -16.10 -61.97 16.68
CA GLU A 864 -17.39 -62.55 16.30
C GLU A 864 -17.24 -63.63 15.22
N VAL A 865 -16.38 -63.39 14.22
CA VAL A 865 -16.04 -64.39 13.19
C VAL A 865 -15.49 -65.65 13.84
N VAL A 866 -14.51 -65.52 14.73
CA VAL A 866 -13.94 -66.66 15.46
C VAL A 866 -14.99 -67.44 16.25
N LYS A 867 -15.85 -66.77 17.01
CA LYS A 867 -16.94 -67.42 17.78
C LYS A 867 -17.93 -68.17 16.89
N SER A 868 -18.22 -67.63 15.70
CA SER A 868 -19.07 -68.30 14.71
C SER A 868 -18.45 -69.62 14.25
N TYR A 869 -17.15 -69.63 13.92
CA TYR A 869 -16.43 -70.86 13.54
C TYR A 869 -16.35 -71.87 14.69
N GLU A 870 -16.08 -71.43 15.93
CA GLU A 870 -16.13 -72.31 17.10
C GLU A 870 -17.51 -73.01 17.21
N LYS A 871 -18.59 -72.25 17.07
CA LYS A 871 -19.96 -72.78 17.12
C LYS A 871 -20.22 -73.82 16.03
N GLN A 872 -19.83 -73.53 14.77
CA GLN A 872 -20.01 -74.45 13.64
C GLN A 872 -19.30 -75.80 13.88
N ILE A 873 -18.10 -75.78 14.48
CA ILE A 873 -17.37 -77.00 14.83
C ILE A 873 -18.10 -77.77 15.92
N ARG A 874 -18.55 -77.10 16.99
CA ARG A 874 -19.27 -77.75 18.11
C ARG A 874 -20.60 -78.36 17.68
N GLU A 875 -21.27 -77.76 16.71
CA GLU A 875 -22.57 -78.23 16.21
C GLU A 875 -22.47 -79.27 15.07
N PHE A 876 -21.25 -79.63 14.63
CA PHE A 876 -21.07 -80.59 13.55
C PHE A 876 -21.70 -81.97 13.86
N PRO A 877 -22.51 -82.54 12.94
CA PRO A 877 -23.25 -83.78 13.17
C PRO A 877 -22.36 -85.03 13.07
N VAL A 878 -22.53 -85.97 14.01
CA VAL A 878 -21.79 -87.24 14.09
C VAL A 878 -22.79 -88.40 14.13
N SER A 879 -22.67 -89.38 13.22
CA SER A 879 -23.55 -90.56 13.19
C SER A 879 -22.92 -91.77 12.48
N PHE A 880 -23.12 -92.96 13.09
CA PHE A 880 -22.67 -94.28 12.62
C PHE A 880 -23.83 -95.27 12.41
N SER A 881 -25.09 -94.81 12.45
CA SER A 881 -26.28 -95.67 12.50
C SER A 881 -26.51 -96.57 11.28
N ARG A 882 -25.77 -96.36 10.19
CA ARG A 882 -25.88 -97.12 8.93
C ARG A 882 -24.79 -98.18 8.75
N CYS A 883 -23.82 -98.26 9.67
CA CYS A 883 -22.73 -99.23 9.57
C CYS A 883 -23.19 -100.61 10.05
N GLN A 884 -22.99 -101.63 9.22
CA GLN A 884 -23.34 -103.02 9.51
C GLN A 884 -22.11 -103.91 9.73
N SER A 885 -20.92 -103.38 9.42
CA SER A 885 -19.63 -104.03 9.68
C SER A 885 -18.64 -103.09 10.39
N VAL A 886 -17.57 -103.66 10.93
CA VAL A 886 -16.49 -102.91 11.58
C VAL A 886 -15.72 -102.06 10.55
N GLU A 887 -15.56 -102.54 9.32
CA GLU A 887 -14.89 -101.83 8.23
C GLU A 887 -15.65 -100.55 7.82
N GLU A 888 -16.97 -100.62 7.77
CA GLU A 888 -17.82 -99.46 7.47
C GLU A 888 -17.75 -98.39 8.56
N VAL A 889 -17.62 -98.79 9.83
CA VAL A 889 -17.42 -97.85 10.96
C VAL A 889 -16.08 -97.12 10.83
N ILE A 890 -15.01 -97.84 10.46
CA ILE A 890 -13.66 -97.26 10.30
C ILE A 890 -13.64 -96.24 9.16
N ALA A 891 -14.18 -96.57 7.99
CA ALA A 891 -14.25 -95.65 6.86
C ALA A 891 -15.05 -94.39 7.21
N ARG A 892 -16.23 -94.57 7.84
CA ARG A 892 -17.09 -93.45 8.21
C ARG A 892 -16.44 -92.51 9.24
N LYS A 893 -15.66 -93.06 10.16
CA LYS A 893 -14.90 -92.28 11.15
C LYS A 893 -13.87 -91.36 10.47
N GLN A 894 -13.13 -91.86 9.49
CA GLN A 894 -12.14 -91.07 8.75
C GLN A 894 -12.80 -89.92 7.98
N ASP A 895 -13.91 -90.18 7.28
CA ASP A 895 -14.66 -89.15 6.55
C ASP A 895 -15.16 -88.02 7.46
N LEU A 896 -15.70 -88.37 8.63
CA LEU A 896 -16.21 -87.39 9.59
C LEU A 896 -15.09 -86.52 10.18
N ILE A 897 -13.92 -87.12 10.48
CA ILE A 897 -12.75 -86.37 10.96
C ILE A 897 -12.27 -85.38 9.89
N GLN A 898 -12.13 -85.82 8.63
CA GLN A 898 -11.71 -84.95 7.53
C GLN A 898 -12.70 -83.81 7.28
N SER A 899 -14.00 -84.10 7.34
CA SER A 899 -15.06 -83.11 7.11
C SER A 899 -15.06 -82.01 8.17
N VAL A 900 -14.83 -82.34 9.45
CA VAL A 900 -14.70 -81.34 10.52
C VAL A 900 -13.44 -80.50 10.36
N GLN A 901 -12.32 -81.10 9.96
CA GLN A 901 -11.06 -80.37 9.74
C GLN A 901 -11.18 -79.35 8.58
N ASN A 902 -11.93 -79.69 7.53
CA ASN A 902 -12.16 -78.80 6.39
C ASN A 902 -13.01 -77.56 6.73
N LEU A 903 -13.76 -77.54 7.84
CA LEU A 903 -14.48 -76.34 8.30
C LEU A 903 -13.54 -75.19 8.68
N VAL A 904 -12.30 -75.50 9.04
CA VAL A 904 -11.30 -74.53 9.49
C VAL A 904 -10.18 -74.36 8.45
N GLY A 905 -9.94 -75.39 7.62
CA GLY A 905 -8.91 -75.36 6.59
C GLY A 905 -9.15 -74.24 5.55
N SER A 906 -8.25 -73.26 5.51
CA SER A 906 -8.11 -72.27 4.45
C SER A 906 -9.32 -71.36 4.19
N GLN A 907 -10.05 -70.95 5.23
CA GLN A 907 -11.15 -69.98 5.11
C GLN A 907 -10.63 -68.52 5.16
N PRO A 908 -10.80 -67.69 4.10
CA PRO A 908 -10.19 -66.36 4.00
C PRO A 908 -10.66 -65.36 5.07
N ASP A 909 -11.92 -65.42 5.47
CA ASP A 909 -12.51 -64.56 6.49
C ASP A 909 -11.98 -64.89 7.89
N LEU A 910 -11.77 -66.16 8.21
CA LEU A 910 -11.15 -66.60 9.45
C LEU A 910 -9.67 -66.20 9.54
N LEU A 911 -8.92 -66.32 8.44
CA LEU A 911 -7.51 -65.89 8.37
C LEU A 911 -7.38 -64.37 8.58
N LYS A 912 -8.24 -63.59 7.91
CA LYS A 912 -8.28 -62.13 8.09
C LYS A 912 -8.63 -61.73 9.52
N ALA A 913 -9.60 -62.41 10.14
CA ALA A 913 -9.95 -62.19 11.55
C ALA A 913 -8.78 -62.51 12.50
N GLN A 914 -8.00 -63.56 12.21
CA GLN A 914 -6.80 -63.90 13.00
C GLN A 914 -5.67 -62.87 12.84
N GLU A 915 -5.46 -62.33 11.63
CA GLU A 915 -4.50 -61.23 11.38
C GLU A 915 -4.90 -59.93 12.11
N GLU A 916 -6.19 -59.56 12.05
CA GLU A 916 -6.72 -58.37 12.73
C GLU A 916 -6.63 -58.46 14.27
N LEU A 917 -6.61 -59.68 14.80
CA LEU A 917 -6.36 -59.97 16.21
C LEU A 917 -4.86 -60.09 16.57
N GLN A 918 -3.96 -59.93 15.59
CA GLN A 918 -2.50 -60.00 15.74
C GLN A 918 -1.99 -61.33 16.31
N LEU A 919 -2.64 -62.44 15.97
CA LEU A 919 -2.23 -63.78 16.41
C LEU A 919 -1.31 -64.40 15.34
N SER A 920 -0.19 -64.98 15.77
CA SER A 920 0.76 -65.62 14.85
C SER A 920 0.12 -66.84 14.18
N SER A 921 0.42 -67.08 12.90
CA SER A 921 -0.18 -68.16 12.08
C SER A 921 0.02 -69.58 12.62
N ALA A 922 0.82 -69.76 13.67
CA ALA A 922 1.02 -71.04 14.37
C ALA A 922 0.03 -71.26 15.54
N GLU A 923 -0.66 -70.22 15.98
CA GLU A 923 -1.61 -70.24 17.10
C GLU A 923 -3.03 -69.93 16.58
N ASN A 924 -3.66 -70.92 15.95
CA ASN A 924 -5.12 -70.89 15.76
C ASN A 924 -5.81 -70.58 17.09
N HIS A 925 -6.88 -69.76 17.05
CA HIS A 925 -7.65 -69.37 18.24
C HIS A 925 -7.89 -70.57 19.15
N SER A 926 -7.45 -70.48 20.42
CA SER A 926 -7.53 -71.55 21.43
C SER A 926 -8.89 -72.25 21.39
N ASP A 927 -9.96 -71.47 21.26
CA ASP A 927 -11.33 -71.97 21.28
C ASP A 927 -11.67 -72.82 20.04
N ILE A 928 -11.21 -72.43 18.84
CA ILE A 928 -11.39 -73.22 17.61
C ILE A 928 -10.59 -74.52 17.70
N LYS A 929 -9.35 -74.48 18.21
CA LYS A 929 -8.51 -75.68 18.38
C LYS A 929 -9.10 -76.64 19.41
N MET A 930 -9.63 -76.11 20.52
CA MET A 930 -10.29 -76.88 21.56
C MET A 930 -11.61 -77.50 21.04
N ALA A 931 -12.45 -76.72 20.36
CA ALA A 931 -13.68 -77.22 19.74
C ALA A 931 -13.40 -78.32 18.72
N LEU A 932 -12.34 -78.18 17.91
CA LEU A 932 -11.91 -79.18 16.94
C LEU A 932 -11.48 -80.49 17.62
N ALA A 933 -10.64 -80.39 18.66
CA ALA A 933 -10.18 -81.54 19.44
C ALA A 933 -11.34 -82.26 20.15
N ASP A 934 -12.28 -81.52 20.73
CA ASP A 934 -13.48 -82.06 21.38
C ASP A 934 -14.35 -82.82 20.39
N LYS A 935 -14.60 -82.25 19.20
CA LYS A 935 -15.44 -82.88 18.19
C LYS A 935 -14.81 -84.17 17.63
N ILE A 936 -13.50 -84.18 17.40
CA ILE A 936 -12.77 -85.39 16.97
C ILE A 936 -12.83 -86.49 18.04
N ARG A 937 -12.72 -86.14 19.34
CA ARG A 937 -12.90 -87.09 20.44
C ARG A 937 -14.29 -87.72 20.43
N GLU A 938 -15.34 -86.92 20.20
CA GLU A 938 -16.71 -87.43 20.12
C GLU A 938 -16.92 -88.40 18.93
N ILE A 939 -16.34 -88.09 17.76
CA ILE A 939 -16.37 -88.98 16.59
C ILE A 939 -15.73 -90.33 16.93
N ASN A 940 -14.57 -90.32 17.57
CA ASN A 940 -13.87 -91.54 17.97
C ASN A 940 -14.70 -92.39 18.94
N ARG A 941 -15.24 -91.76 19.99
CA ARG A 941 -16.03 -92.44 21.03
C ARG A 941 -17.27 -93.14 20.45
N GLN A 942 -18.00 -92.49 19.54
CA GLN A 942 -19.19 -93.08 18.92
C GLN A 942 -18.85 -94.25 17.99
N ALA A 943 -17.70 -94.19 17.30
CA ALA A 943 -17.24 -95.30 16.46
C ALA A 943 -16.94 -96.56 17.28
N ASP A 944 -16.25 -96.40 18.42
CA ASP A 944 -15.86 -97.52 19.29
C ASP A 944 -17.08 -98.27 19.85
N VAL A 945 -18.12 -97.53 20.27
CA VAL A 945 -19.39 -98.11 20.76
C VAL A 945 -20.08 -98.97 19.69
N MET A 946 -20.09 -98.52 18.44
CA MET A 946 -20.73 -99.26 17.35
C MET A 946 -19.99 -100.55 17.01
N ASN A 947 -18.65 -100.51 17.01
CA ASN A 947 -17.80 -101.69 16.79
C ASN A 947 -18.04 -102.80 17.81
N GLN A 948 -18.17 -102.44 19.09
CA GLN A 948 -18.42 -103.40 20.16
C GLN A 948 -19.76 -104.13 19.95
N ARG A 949 -20.81 -103.37 19.62
CA ARG A 949 -22.16 -103.91 19.42
C ARG A 949 -22.23 -104.97 18.31
N ILE A 950 -21.55 -104.74 17.19
CA ILE A 950 -21.52 -105.67 16.06
C ILE A 950 -20.78 -106.97 16.45
N THR A 951 -19.72 -106.86 17.25
CA THR A 951 -18.90 -108.00 17.69
C THR A 951 -19.67 -108.95 18.61
N ASP A 952 -20.44 -108.42 19.57
CA ASP A 952 -21.20 -109.21 20.54
C ASP A 952 -22.32 -110.06 19.89
N GLN A 953 -22.93 -109.57 18.81
CA GLN A 953 -23.98 -110.28 18.08
C GLN A 953 -23.47 -111.55 17.38
N ILE A 954 -22.23 -111.52 16.88
CA ILE A 954 -21.62 -112.65 16.17
C ILE A 954 -21.35 -113.82 17.14
N ALA A 955 -20.95 -113.52 18.39
CA ALA A 955 -20.61 -114.54 19.39
C ALA A 955 -21.84 -115.35 19.86
N ALA A 956 -22.98 -114.70 20.08
CA ALA A 956 -24.19 -115.33 20.63
C ALA A 956 -24.81 -116.42 19.72
N THR A 957 -24.71 -116.27 18.40
CA THR A 957 -25.28 -117.20 17.43
C THR A 957 -24.53 -118.54 17.40
N LYS A 958 -23.21 -118.51 17.60
CA LYS A 958 -22.34 -119.69 17.57
C LYS A 958 -22.58 -120.63 18.76
N GLU A 959 -22.98 -120.09 19.91
CA GLU A 959 -23.21 -120.87 21.14
C GLU A 959 -24.44 -121.79 21.04
N THR A 960 -25.55 -121.32 20.43
CA THR A 960 -26.80 -122.08 20.34
C THR A 960 -26.66 -123.36 19.50
N LEU A 961 -25.88 -123.30 18.41
CA LEU A 961 -25.66 -124.43 17.51
C LEU A 961 -24.89 -125.58 18.17
N ASN A 962 -23.96 -125.27 19.07
CA ASN A 962 -23.18 -126.28 19.78
C ASN A 962 -24.05 -127.13 20.73
N ILE A 963 -25.03 -126.52 21.41
CA ILE A 963 -25.87 -127.20 22.42
C ILE A 963 -26.77 -128.27 21.79
N LEU A 964 -27.36 -128.01 20.62
CA LEU A 964 -28.19 -129.00 19.92
C LEU A 964 -27.39 -130.22 19.42
N ALA A 965 -26.11 -130.01 19.10
CA ALA A 965 -25.20 -131.07 18.67
C ALA A 965 -24.83 -132.00 19.84
N GLU A 966 -24.60 -131.47 21.05
CA GLU A 966 -24.17 -132.26 22.23
C GLU A 966 -25.19 -133.33 22.64
N ILE A 967 -26.48 -132.99 22.68
CA ILE A 967 -27.56 -133.94 23.04
C ILE A 967 -28.00 -134.84 21.89
N LYS A 968 -27.36 -134.72 20.72
CA LYS A 968 -27.71 -135.47 19.51
C LYS A 968 -29.21 -135.39 19.18
N PHE A 969 -29.85 -134.25 19.42
CA PHE A 969 -31.31 -134.11 19.33
C PHE A 969 -31.85 -134.51 17.96
N SER A 970 -31.10 -134.18 16.89
CA SER A 970 -31.42 -134.57 15.52
C SER A 970 -31.47 -136.10 15.33
N GLU A 971 -30.63 -136.87 16.02
CA GLU A 971 -30.65 -138.34 15.97
C GLU A 971 -31.90 -138.90 16.66
N HIS A 972 -32.27 -138.37 17.82
CA HIS A 972 -33.50 -138.77 18.52
C HIS A 972 -34.76 -138.45 17.69
N LEU A 973 -34.82 -137.28 17.07
CA LEU A 973 -35.90 -136.90 16.15
C LEU A 973 -36.04 -137.91 14.99
N LYS A 974 -34.93 -138.29 14.34
CA LYS A 974 -34.93 -139.29 13.26
C LYS A 974 -35.45 -140.66 13.72
N THR A 975 -35.01 -141.12 14.90
CA THR A 975 -35.48 -142.40 15.47
C THR A 975 -36.98 -142.37 15.74
N ILE A 976 -37.47 -141.29 16.36
CA ILE A 976 -38.90 -141.11 16.63
C ILE A 976 -39.69 -141.08 15.33
N GLU A 977 -39.27 -140.33 14.31
CA GLU A 977 -39.96 -140.28 13.03
C GLU A 977 -40.12 -141.67 12.38
N SER A 978 -39.06 -142.49 12.45
CA SER A 978 -39.09 -143.87 11.95
C SER A 978 -40.11 -144.73 12.71
N MET A 979 -40.16 -144.59 14.04
CA MET A 979 -41.14 -145.28 14.88
C MET A 979 -42.57 -144.82 14.60
N VAL A 980 -42.79 -143.51 14.39
CA VAL A 980 -44.10 -142.94 14.01
C VAL A 980 -44.60 -143.59 12.72
N LYS A 981 -43.76 -143.61 11.68
CA LYS A 981 -44.10 -144.22 10.37
C LYS A 981 -44.47 -145.69 10.50
N THR A 982 -43.75 -146.43 11.37
CA THR A 982 -44.05 -147.84 11.63
C THR A 982 -45.41 -148.02 12.32
N LEU A 983 -45.76 -147.12 13.25
CA LEU A 983 -47.04 -147.11 13.95
C LEU A 983 -48.20 -146.80 12.99
N GLU A 984 -48.03 -145.78 12.15
CA GLU A 984 -48.98 -145.38 11.10
C GLU A 984 -49.25 -146.51 10.09
N ALA A 985 -48.20 -147.23 9.67
CA ALA A 985 -48.35 -148.36 8.76
C ALA A 985 -49.18 -149.51 9.38
N LYS A 986 -48.99 -149.81 10.66
CA LYS A 986 -49.74 -150.86 11.37
C LYS A 986 -51.21 -150.49 11.63
N ALA A 987 -51.49 -149.21 11.86
CA ALA A 987 -52.84 -148.69 12.11
C ALA A 987 -53.83 -148.93 10.95
N VAL A 988 -53.35 -149.18 9.73
CA VAL A 988 -54.21 -149.42 8.56
C VAL A 988 -54.96 -150.76 8.68
N GLY A 989 -54.36 -151.78 9.32
CA GLY A 989 -54.91 -153.14 9.38
C GLY A 989 -55.23 -153.67 10.78
N ASP A 990 -54.72 -153.04 11.84
CA ASP A 990 -54.91 -153.48 13.23
C ASP A 990 -55.51 -152.35 14.08
N GLU A 991 -56.74 -152.57 14.56
CA GLU A 991 -57.49 -151.63 15.41
C GLU A 991 -56.71 -151.21 16.66
N ASN A 992 -55.82 -152.05 17.18
CA ASN A 992 -55.00 -151.71 18.35
C ASN A 992 -54.04 -150.54 18.09
N TYR A 993 -53.69 -150.24 16.82
CA TYR A 993 -52.73 -149.20 16.46
C TYR A 993 -53.38 -147.89 15.94
N LYS A 994 -54.69 -147.90 15.61
CA LYS A 994 -55.41 -146.72 15.06
C LYS A 994 -55.37 -145.50 15.96
N ARG A 995 -55.41 -145.68 17.28
CA ARG A 995 -55.33 -144.57 18.24
C ARG A 995 -53.91 -144.04 18.44
N ALA A 996 -52.90 -144.91 18.37
CA ALA A 996 -51.53 -144.57 18.70
C ALA A 996 -50.78 -143.85 17.57
N ALA A 997 -51.06 -144.19 16.31
CA ALA A 997 -50.44 -143.58 15.14
C ALA A 997 -50.54 -142.04 15.09
N PRO A 998 -51.74 -141.42 15.20
CA PRO A 998 -51.85 -139.95 15.16
C PRO A 998 -51.16 -139.28 16.36
N ILE A 999 -51.17 -139.93 17.54
CA ILE A 999 -50.51 -139.39 18.74
C ILE A 999 -48.99 -139.39 18.58
N ALA A 1000 -48.42 -140.44 17.99
CA ALA A 1000 -47.00 -140.52 17.67
C ALA A 1000 -46.58 -139.41 16.68
N ARG A 1001 -47.41 -139.11 15.67
CA ARG A 1001 -47.13 -138.02 14.72
C ARG A 1001 -47.12 -136.65 15.37
N THR A 1002 -48.08 -136.37 16.25
CA THR A 1002 -48.14 -135.12 17.00
C THR A 1002 -46.87 -134.92 17.84
N PHE A 1003 -46.42 -135.98 18.51
CA PHE A 1003 -45.18 -135.94 19.31
C PHE A 1003 -43.94 -135.50 18.49
N TYR A 1004 -43.73 -136.09 17.31
CA TYR A 1004 -42.60 -135.72 16.45
C TYR A 1004 -42.65 -134.24 16.03
N ASN A 1005 -43.84 -133.75 15.66
CA ASN A 1005 -44.01 -132.35 15.23
C ASN A 1005 -43.81 -131.35 16.38
N ASP A 1006 -44.19 -131.72 17.61
CA ASP A 1006 -43.95 -130.87 18.79
C ASP A 1006 -42.44 -130.75 19.10
N LEU A 1007 -41.66 -131.81 18.88
CA LEU A 1007 -40.21 -131.79 19.06
C LEU A 1007 -39.48 -130.94 18.00
N LEU A 1008 -39.90 -130.96 16.73
CA LEU A 1008 -39.32 -130.11 15.68
C LEU A 1008 -39.52 -128.62 15.98
N ARG A 1009 -40.72 -128.25 16.45
CA ARG A 1009 -41.04 -126.87 16.81
C ARG A 1009 -40.17 -126.37 17.97
N ALA A 1010 -39.92 -127.24 18.95
CA ALA A 1010 -39.03 -126.91 20.05
C ALA A 1010 -37.61 -126.58 19.55
N GLU A 1011 -37.07 -127.31 18.55
CA GLU A 1011 -35.73 -127.08 18.00
C GLU A 1011 -35.59 -125.70 17.32
N GLU A 1012 -36.58 -125.32 16.52
CA GLU A 1012 -36.55 -124.05 15.77
C GLU A 1012 -36.63 -122.83 16.70
N CYS A 1013 -37.51 -122.88 17.71
CA CYS A 1013 -37.59 -121.82 18.72
C CYS A 1013 -36.26 -121.64 19.49
N PHE A 1014 -35.52 -122.73 19.72
CA PHE A 1014 -34.25 -122.67 20.41
C PHE A 1014 -33.17 -121.97 19.57
N LYS A 1015 -33.09 -122.24 18.26
CA LYS A 1015 -32.08 -121.65 17.34
C LYS A 1015 -32.20 -120.13 17.23
N ASN A 1016 -33.41 -119.59 17.24
CA ASN A 1016 -33.68 -118.18 16.99
C ASN A 1016 -33.77 -117.33 18.26
N SER A 1017 -33.61 -117.94 19.44
CA SER A 1017 -33.73 -117.23 20.70
C SER A 1017 -32.48 -116.42 21.03
N GLN A 1018 -32.67 -115.11 21.26
CA GLN A 1018 -31.65 -114.22 21.84
C GLN A 1018 -31.70 -114.19 23.38
N LEU A 1019 -32.46 -115.09 24.00
CA LEU A 1019 -32.54 -115.19 25.44
C LEU A 1019 -31.24 -115.79 26.03
N PRO A 1020 -30.91 -115.43 27.29
CA PRO A 1020 -29.77 -116.01 28.01
C PRO A 1020 -29.81 -117.55 28.00
N ARG A 1021 -28.63 -118.19 27.92
CA ARG A 1021 -28.45 -119.64 27.76
C ARG A 1021 -29.34 -120.48 28.68
N ASN A 1022 -29.33 -120.17 29.97
CA ASN A 1022 -30.11 -120.87 30.98
C ASN A 1022 -31.63 -120.79 30.76
N VAL A 1023 -32.12 -119.70 30.17
CA VAL A 1023 -33.55 -119.51 29.86
C VAL A 1023 -33.91 -120.29 28.61
N LYS A 1024 -33.19 -120.08 27.50
CA LYS A 1024 -33.48 -120.80 26.24
C LYS A 1024 -33.35 -122.32 26.38
N CYS A 1025 -32.37 -122.83 27.15
CA CYS A 1025 -32.22 -124.28 27.39
C CYS A 1025 -33.36 -124.86 28.23
N ARG A 1026 -33.84 -124.11 29.23
CA ARG A 1026 -34.97 -124.52 30.08
C ARG A 1026 -36.26 -124.59 29.27
N ASP A 1027 -36.52 -123.56 28.46
CA ASP A 1027 -37.71 -123.48 27.63
C ASP A 1027 -37.73 -124.62 26.60
N PHE A 1028 -36.58 -124.89 25.97
CA PHE A 1028 -36.41 -126.03 25.06
C PHE A 1028 -36.67 -127.36 25.76
N HIS A 1029 -36.05 -127.60 26.93
CA HIS A 1029 -36.28 -128.81 27.73
C HIS A 1029 -37.76 -128.99 28.10
N GLN A 1030 -38.41 -127.94 28.59
CA GLN A 1030 -39.79 -127.99 29.04
C GLN A 1030 -40.76 -128.29 27.90
N ALA A 1031 -40.52 -127.72 26.71
CA ALA A 1031 -41.29 -128.02 25.51
C ALA A 1031 -41.19 -129.51 25.12
N CYS A 1032 -39.98 -130.08 25.13
CA CYS A 1032 -39.78 -131.48 24.78
C CYS A 1032 -40.37 -132.45 25.83
N VAL A 1033 -40.23 -132.15 27.12
CA VAL A 1033 -40.81 -132.98 28.20
C VAL A 1033 -42.34 -132.94 28.18
N ALA A 1034 -42.94 -131.79 27.90
CA ALA A 1034 -44.39 -131.69 27.74
C ALA A 1034 -44.89 -132.60 26.60
N ALA A 1035 -44.16 -132.64 25.48
CA ALA A 1035 -44.48 -133.53 24.35
C ALA A 1035 -44.38 -135.03 24.72
N ILE A 1036 -43.37 -135.42 25.51
CA ILE A 1036 -43.22 -136.81 25.99
C ILE A 1036 -44.40 -137.21 26.88
N ASN A 1037 -44.73 -136.40 27.88
CA ASN A 1037 -45.78 -136.72 28.86
C ASN A 1037 -47.17 -136.84 28.22
N ALA A 1038 -47.45 -136.03 27.19
CA ALA A 1038 -48.73 -136.07 26.49
C ALA A 1038 -48.97 -137.40 25.74
N THR A 1039 -47.89 -138.10 25.36
CA THR A 1039 -47.97 -139.28 24.49
C THR A 1039 -47.71 -140.60 25.20
N LEU A 1040 -47.04 -140.57 26.36
CA LEU A 1040 -46.69 -141.72 27.18
C LEU A 1040 -47.86 -142.72 27.39
N PRO A 1041 -49.08 -142.31 27.82
CA PRO A 1041 -50.16 -143.25 28.16
C PRO A 1041 -50.68 -144.08 26.99
N VAL A 1042 -50.41 -143.63 25.76
CA VAL A 1042 -50.86 -144.33 24.55
C VAL A 1042 -49.72 -145.06 23.88
N LEU A 1043 -48.51 -144.49 23.85
CA LEU A 1043 -47.40 -145.08 23.10
C LEU A 1043 -46.66 -146.17 23.88
N GLU A 1044 -46.64 -146.13 25.21
CA GLU A 1044 -45.84 -147.06 26.01
C GLU A 1044 -46.23 -148.54 25.86
N VAL A 1045 -47.50 -148.81 25.56
CA VAL A 1045 -48.03 -150.17 25.36
C VAL A 1045 -47.61 -150.77 24.01
N HIS A 1046 -47.06 -149.95 23.09
CA HIS A 1046 -46.57 -150.40 21.80
C HIS A 1046 -45.08 -150.75 21.85
N ARG A 1047 -44.73 -151.93 21.30
CA ARG A 1047 -43.37 -152.46 21.32
C ARG A 1047 -42.34 -151.42 20.85
N GLY A 1048 -41.31 -151.19 21.66
CA GLY A 1048 -40.18 -150.30 21.38
C GLY A 1048 -40.35 -148.84 21.83
N TRP A 1049 -41.57 -148.34 21.96
CA TRP A 1049 -41.82 -146.91 22.24
C TRP A 1049 -41.38 -146.47 23.62
N LYS A 1050 -41.50 -147.35 24.61
CA LYS A 1050 -41.01 -147.11 25.95
C LYS A 1050 -39.50 -146.83 26.00
N GLN A 1051 -38.70 -147.52 25.18
CA GLN A 1051 -37.26 -147.29 25.12
C GLN A 1051 -36.94 -145.93 24.48
N VAL A 1052 -37.57 -145.60 23.35
CA VAL A 1052 -37.29 -144.33 22.65
C VAL A 1052 -37.73 -143.10 23.44
N LEU A 1053 -38.86 -143.19 24.15
CA LEU A 1053 -39.28 -142.12 25.06
C LEU A 1053 -38.32 -141.98 26.26
N ALA A 1054 -37.79 -143.09 26.78
CA ALA A 1054 -36.78 -143.06 27.84
C ALA A 1054 -35.43 -142.49 27.35
N ASP A 1055 -35.00 -142.85 26.14
CA ASP A 1055 -33.75 -142.38 25.54
C ASP A 1055 -33.79 -140.87 25.29
N LEU A 1056 -34.90 -140.35 24.74
CA LEU A 1056 -35.08 -138.91 24.57
C LEU A 1056 -35.18 -138.19 25.93
N ALA A 1057 -35.92 -138.75 26.89
CA ALA A 1057 -36.00 -138.17 28.23
C ALA A 1057 -34.60 -138.12 28.90
N SER A 1058 -33.77 -139.13 28.70
CA SER A 1058 -32.38 -139.16 29.18
C SER A 1058 -31.51 -138.08 28.54
N ALA A 1059 -31.61 -137.91 27.21
CA ALA A 1059 -30.91 -136.83 26.50
C ALA A 1059 -31.36 -135.43 26.98
N LEU A 1060 -32.65 -135.25 27.26
CA LEU A 1060 -33.19 -134.01 27.82
C LEU A 1060 -32.78 -133.79 29.28
N VAL A 1061 -32.66 -134.84 30.09
CA VAL A 1061 -32.09 -134.71 31.44
C VAL A 1061 -30.65 -134.22 31.37
N THR A 1062 -29.89 -134.60 30.35
CA THR A 1062 -28.50 -134.12 30.13
C THR A 1062 -28.46 -132.60 29.92
N LEU A 1063 -29.48 -132.00 29.29
CA LEU A 1063 -29.64 -130.54 29.17
C LEU A 1063 -29.89 -129.84 30.52
N CYS A 1064 -30.60 -130.48 31.46
CA CYS A 1064 -30.94 -129.90 32.76
C CYS A 1064 -29.93 -130.21 33.88
N THR A 1065 -29.09 -131.22 33.72
CA THR A 1065 -28.17 -131.71 34.77
C THR A 1065 -26.72 -131.33 34.54
N LEU A 1066 -26.38 -130.63 33.44
CA LEU A 1066 -25.01 -130.15 33.17
C LEU A 1066 -23.94 -131.25 33.39
N GLY A 1067 -24.26 -132.52 33.05
CA GLY A 1067 -23.31 -133.64 33.10
C GLY A 1067 -23.09 -134.35 34.46
N GLY A 1068 -24.02 -134.28 35.44
CA GLY A 1068 -23.91 -135.00 36.73
C GLY A 1068 -24.99 -136.07 36.96
N ALA A 1069 -24.59 -137.33 37.14
CA ALA A 1069 -25.49 -138.45 37.49
C ALA A 1069 -25.92 -138.45 38.97
N ASN A 1070 -27.11 -139.00 39.23
CA ASN A 1070 -27.72 -139.29 40.55
C ASN A 1070 -28.17 -138.10 41.41
N LEU A 1071 -29.45 -137.71 41.28
CA LEU A 1071 -30.38 -137.26 42.36
C LEU A 1071 -31.64 -136.68 41.71
N TYR A 1072 -32.64 -137.53 41.39
CA TYR A 1072 -34.09 -137.23 41.30
C TYR A 1072 -34.88 -138.45 40.76
N ALA A 1073 -34.47 -139.68 41.10
CA ALA A 1073 -35.24 -140.89 40.83
C ALA A 1073 -36.29 -141.11 41.94
N GLY A 1074 -37.25 -140.20 42.05
CA GLY A 1074 -38.33 -140.25 43.05
C GLY A 1074 -39.74 -140.21 42.49
N ARG A 1075 -39.93 -139.98 41.18
CA ARG A 1075 -41.26 -139.74 40.59
C ARG A 1075 -41.65 -140.62 39.40
N TRP A 1076 -40.81 -141.56 38.96
CA TRP A 1076 -41.13 -142.43 37.82
C TRP A 1076 -40.78 -143.89 38.12
N ARG A 1077 -41.55 -144.53 39.03
CA ARG A 1077 -41.56 -145.99 39.21
C ARG A 1077 -42.58 -146.58 38.24
N LEU A 1078 -42.17 -146.88 37.01
CA LEU A 1078 -43.11 -147.45 36.03
C LEU A 1078 -43.11 -149.00 35.96
N PHE A 1079 -42.11 -149.74 36.46
CA PHE A 1079 -42.13 -151.24 36.41
C PHE A 1079 -41.28 -151.90 37.53
N PRO A 1080 -41.77 -152.89 38.34
CA PRO A 1080 -41.03 -153.50 39.45
C PRO A 1080 -40.54 -154.95 39.21
N VAL A 1081 -39.25 -155.23 39.43
CA VAL A 1081 -38.68 -156.53 39.91
C VAL A 1081 -37.30 -156.23 40.58
N PRO A 1082 -37.02 -156.70 41.81
CA PRO A 1082 -35.78 -156.39 42.54
C PRO A 1082 -34.61 -157.34 42.21
N THR A 1083 -33.37 -156.83 42.14
CA THR A 1083 -32.13 -157.61 41.98
C THR A 1083 -31.06 -157.20 43.01
N GLU A 1084 -30.15 -158.13 43.31
CA GLU A 1084 -29.18 -158.24 44.44
C GLU A 1084 -28.46 -156.97 44.93
N SER A 1085 -28.41 -155.91 44.14
CA SER A 1085 -27.85 -154.61 44.53
C SER A 1085 -28.64 -153.93 45.67
N GLU A 1086 -29.95 -154.23 45.81
CA GLU A 1086 -30.81 -153.71 46.87
C GLU A 1086 -30.46 -154.24 48.28
N THR A 1087 -29.62 -155.27 48.40
CA THR A 1087 -29.15 -155.77 49.69
C THR A 1087 -27.88 -155.05 50.17
N ILE A 1088 -27.03 -154.60 49.24
CA ILE A 1088 -25.71 -154.00 49.56
C ILE A 1088 -25.81 -152.51 49.91
N VAL A 1089 -26.76 -151.79 49.34
CA VAL A 1089 -26.96 -150.35 49.63
C VAL A 1089 -27.67 -150.13 50.99
N LYS A 1090 -28.33 -151.16 51.50
CA LYS A 1090 -28.93 -151.17 52.85
C LYS A 1090 -27.88 -151.09 53.97
N ASP A 1091 -26.65 -151.53 53.71
CA ASP A 1091 -25.54 -151.50 54.67
C ASP A 1091 -24.69 -150.22 54.60
N PHE A 1092 -24.71 -149.48 53.48
CA PHE A 1092 -23.96 -148.22 53.37
C PHE A 1092 -24.72 -147.00 53.91
N SER A 1093 -26.06 -147.06 53.88
CA SER A 1093 -26.97 -146.03 54.42
C SER A 1093 -26.89 -145.85 55.94
N LEU A 1094 -26.19 -146.74 56.66
CA LEU A 1094 -26.02 -146.66 58.11
C LEU A 1094 -24.80 -145.85 58.56
N SER A 1095 -23.96 -145.36 57.63
CA SER A 1095 -22.59 -144.99 58.02
C SER A 1095 -22.26 -143.50 58.22
N MET A 1096 -22.83 -142.48 57.54
CA MET A 1096 -22.20 -141.13 57.60
C MET A 1096 -23.13 -139.88 57.42
N GLN A 1097 -23.88 -139.52 58.46
CA GLN A 1097 -24.32 -138.12 58.75
C GLN A 1097 -23.13 -137.27 59.31
N PRO A 1098 -23.22 -135.93 59.57
CA PRO A 1098 -24.00 -134.81 58.99
C PRO A 1098 -23.24 -133.43 58.93
N LEU A 1099 -24.00 -132.36 58.59
CA LEU A 1099 -23.87 -130.89 58.92
C LEU A 1099 -23.06 -129.96 57.97
N ALA A 1100 -23.38 -128.67 57.78
CA ALA A 1100 -24.60 -127.83 57.65
C ALA A 1100 -24.15 -126.34 57.68
N VAL A 1101 -25.03 -125.44 57.20
CA VAL A 1101 -25.17 -123.99 57.53
C VAL A 1101 -24.30 -122.99 56.73
N ARG A 1102 -24.78 -121.85 56.20
CA ARG A 1102 -26.09 -121.27 55.79
C ARG A 1102 -25.73 -120.03 54.94
N ALA A 1103 -26.51 -119.78 53.89
CA ALA A 1103 -26.82 -118.43 53.37
C ALA A 1103 -28.36 -118.36 53.28
#